data_AF-A0A1E8FIJ9-F1
#
_entry.id   AF-A0A1E8FIJ9-F1
#
_cell.length_a   1.000
_cell.length_b   1.000
_cell.length_c   1.000
_cell.angle_alpha   90.00
_cell.angle_beta   90.00
_cell.angle_gamma   90.00
#
_symmetry.space_group_name_H-M   'P 1'
#
loop_
_entity.id
_entity.type
_entity.pdbx_description
1 polymer ?
#
loop_
_entity_poly.entity_id
_entity_poly.type
_entity_poly.pdbx_seq_one_letter_code
_entity_poly.pdbx_strand_id
1 'polypeptide(L)'
;MKNTTMQLSRLLATMTAATLMGCGGSAKTESDFTAVDPAQPVTDWELVWSDDFDGSAIDSAKWTHEVNCAGGGNNEQQCYTDDPANSYVADGMLHIVALPAEEGAEKPYTSARLNTRYKGDFKYGRFEMRAKLPSGQGSWPAFWMLPTDYVYGGWPKSGEIDIMEAVNLKVVDAEGNAESNIHGTLHYGREWPNNVNSGKAYEFPADKNPADDFHTYAIEWQEGEIRWYVDGYLYATQRKSTVRYNSKDEAVGLSHRGWFAEYYDQITGELTTHWDNAPFDQEFHLLLNLAVGGDWPENVNNLGIDADAFANGQEYVIDYVHVYQCASDPDTGKGCETVRPGYNDYEDALVEGEAPIPSPPSAGTVQNLTIFTEAANPNWPAWDCCGGSTPMIVDDPDMGGVYEFYVGAQPTVNGFISRAEFITDENGQASPFDGSGMLENGVISFDMKIVSAPSSPDAAWLFKVESNNASSAAELPLTDNIDGVTPVVGEWQTYVFPLQMLADMGLDVSAIDVLMVFPAWGLGEGAVYQLDNVEITAPAPELVFFEDGENPDWVMWDCCGGSMPTEEIDDDEHGMVAQFSIGEAPTVMGFITRSANGGGDKPFDASTIVETGLLEFEMKVVDAPSSPDSSWLIKLESSDGSTAVELPITDSVEGVVPVTGEWQTYTFKMADLAAAGLDVSAIDVFMIFPAWGTGNGAVYRVDNAKIYDPSAVSANGIRLFADVAADGWSIWDCCGGSTPTVETDEDDSKGAVAQFIIGAQPTVMGFLADEGVFYDASGFLSTGVVRFDMKVVSNPSSPDAVWKFKIESTGAATAVELDLTDSVEGVTPVLGQWQTYTFTLEQLFNAGLDISDINVLMVFPAWGTGDGAVYRIDNAEIAAQ
;
A
#
# COMPACT_ATOMS: atom_id res chain seq x y z
N MET A 1 5.94 -14.83 61.03
CA MET A 1 6.07 -14.13 62.33
C MET A 1 7.56 -13.91 62.58
N LYS A 2 8.08 -12.68 62.50
CA LYS A 2 8.00 -11.54 63.46
C LYS A 2 9.14 -11.57 64.49
N ASN A 3 9.97 -10.52 64.42
CA ASN A 3 10.84 -9.93 65.46
C ASN A 3 12.01 -10.83 65.97
N THR A 4 13.21 -10.34 66.30
CA THR A 4 13.59 -9.00 66.79
C THR A 4 15.09 -8.74 66.64
N THR A 5 15.53 -7.64 66.01
CA THR A 5 16.87 -6.98 66.24
C THR A 5 17.02 -5.73 65.38
N MET A 6 17.41 -4.56 65.94
CA MET A 6 17.99 -3.47 65.13
C MET A 6 18.67 -2.34 65.92
N GLN A 7 19.61 -1.65 65.25
CA GLN A 7 20.31 -0.39 65.59
C GLN A 7 21.35 -0.48 66.73
N LEU A 8 22.66 -0.32 66.48
CA LEU A 8 23.31 0.91 65.99
C LEU A 8 24.63 0.60 65.25
N SER A 9 24.96 1.38 64.20
CA SER A 9 26.31 1.78 63.72
C SER A 9 26.45 1.76 62.18
N ARG A 10 26.53 2.94 61.56
CA ARG A 10 27.25 3.20 60.30
C ARG A 10 27.41 4.71 60.14
N LEU A 11 28.64 5.18 59.92
CA LEU A 11 28.96 6.60 59.84
C LEU A 11 30.24 6.78 59.01
N LEU A 12 30.08 7.17 57.75
CA LEU A 12 30.93 8.13 57.03
C LEU A 12 30.24 8.50 55.71
N ALA A 13 29.68 9.70 55.63
CA ALA A 13 29.05 10.25 54.43
C ALA A 13 29.16 11.79 54.45
N THR A 14 29.88 12.34 53.47
CA THR A 14 30.14 13.77 53.12
C THR A 14 31.01 13.70 51.86
N MET A 15 30.94 14.53 50.81
CA MET A 15 30.40 15.88 50.57
C MET A 15 30.33 16.04 49.02
N THR A 16 29.55 16.91 48.36
CA THR A 16 28.67 18.03 48.76
C THR A 16 27.50 18.14 47.74
N ALA A 17 26.56 19.08 47.92
CA ALA A 17 25.62 19.52 46.89
C ALA A 17 25.77 21.03 46.60
N ALA A 18 25.27 21.47 45.43
CA ALA A 18 25.31 22.81 44.79
C ALA A 18 26.48 22.99 43.80
N THR A 19 26.29 23.45 42.55
CA THR A 19 25.48 24.59 42.10
C THR A 19 25.00 24.49 40.64
N LEU A 20 23.72 24.73 40.39
CA LEU A 20 23.19 25.17 39.10
C LEU A 20 23.40 26.69 38.97
N MET A 21 24.29 27.14 38.08
CA MET A 21 24.17 28.43 37.34
C MET A 21 25.36 28.65 36.40
N GLY A 22 25.08 28.62 35.09
CA GLY A 22 25.75 29.44 34.07
C GLY A 22 27.22 29.19 33.74
N CYS A 23 27.46 28.53 32.61
CA CYS A 23 28.35 29.08 31.58
C CYS A 23 28.09 28.38 30.23
N GLY A 24 27.41 29.07 29.31
CA GLY A 24 27.52 28.74 27.90
C GLY A 24 28.93 29.13 27.44
N GLY A 25 29.74 28.16 27.03
CA GLY A 25 31.11 28.37 26.59
C GLY A 25 31.65 27.09 25.99
N SER A 26 32.16 27.17 24.76
CA SER A 26 32.65 26.03 24.00
C SER A 26 33.70 25.25 24.80
N ALA A 27 33.40 24.00 25.12
CA ALA A 27 34.40 23.06 25.61
C ALA A 27 35.38 22.79 24.46
N LYS A 28 36.51 23.49 24.46
CA LYS A 28 37.65 23.08 23.65
C LYS A 28 38.20 21.80 24.24
N THR A 29 38.17 20.73 23.47
CA THR A 29 39.05 19.59 23.66
C THR A 29 40.50 20.08 23.59
N GLU A 30 41.20 20.11 24.73
CA GLU A 30 42.66 20.18 24.74
C GLU A 30 43.22 18.79 24.49
N SER A 31 43.11 18.33 23.24
CA SER A 31 43.82 17.15 22.76
C SER A 31 45.31 17.44 22.76
N ASP A 32 46.10 16.61 23.45
CA ASP A 32 47.57 16.72 23.40
C ASP A 32 48.11 16.12 22.11
N PHE A 33 48.15 16.94 21.07
CA PHE A 33 48.70 16.59 19.76
C PHE A 33 50.22 16.29 19.76
N THR A 34 50.90 16.34 20.92
CA THR A 34 52.32 15.98 21.03
C THR A 34 52.57 14.50 21.34
N ALA A 35 51.52 13.73 21.64
CA ALA A 35 51.59 12.30 21.92
C ALA A 35 51.44 11.39 20.68
N VAL A 36 51.02 11.94 19.52
CA VAL A 36 50.81 11.17 18.28
C VAL A 36 52.10 11.11 17.47
N ASP A 37 52.54 9.91 17.09
CA ASP A 37 53.62 9.71 16.11
C ASP A 37 53.02 9.60 14.69
N PRO A 38 53.09 10.66 13.85
CA PRO A 38 52.51 10.65 12.50
C PRO A 38 53.29 9.77 11.50
N ALA A 39 54.33 9.06 11.93
CA ALA A 39 55.06 8.11 11.11
C ALA A 39 54.57 6.65 11.25
N GLN A 40 53.65 6.37 12.18
CA GLN A 40 52.99 5.07 12.32
C GLN A 40 51.54 5.17 11.81
N PRO A 41 51.05 4.25 10.96
CA PRO A 41 49.63 4.09 10.76
C PRO A 41 49.02 3.50 12.03
N VAL A 42 48.29 4.31 12.80
CA VAL A 42 47.38 3.79 13.81
C VAL A 42 46.20 3.17 13.08
N THR A 43 46.09 1.85 13.15
CA THR A 43 44.80 1.17 13.06
C THR A 43 44.13 1.37 14.41
N ASP A 44 42.96 1.99 14.44
CA ASP A 44 42.21 2.18 15.69
C ASP A 44 41.60 0.86 16.23
N TRP A 45 41.90 -0.28 15.60
CA TRP A 45 41.63 -1.63 16.11
C TRP A 45 42.61 -2.04 17.22
N GLU A 46 42.08 -2.31 18.42
CA GLU A 46 42.82 -2.90 19.55
C GLU A 46 42.52 -4.40 19.69
N LEU A 47 43.55 -5.24 19.77
CA LEU A 47 43.41 -6.68 19.98
C LEU A 47 42.92 -6.96 21.41
N VAL A 48 41.72 -7.52 21.55
CA VAL A 48 41.10 -7.79 22.87
C VAL A 48 41.12 -9.28 23.24
N TRP A 49 41.18 -10.18 22.25
CA TRP A 49 41.28 -11.62 22.46
C TRP A 49 42.02 -12.26 21.28
N SER A 50 42.86 -13.25 21.56
CA SER A 50 43.55 -14.05 20.53
C SER A 50 43.71 -15.50 20.95
N ASP A 51 43.82 -16.39 19.96
CA ASP A 51 44.55 -17.64 20.11
C ASP A 51 45.49 -17.85 18.92
N ASP A 52 46.79 -17.72 19.19
CA ASP A 52 47.90 -17.89 18.25
C ASP A 52 48.41 -19.36 18.20
N PHE A 53 47.73 -20.27 18.90
CA PHE A 53 48.04 -21.72 18.99
C PHE A 53 49.51 -22.11 19.30
N ASP A 54 50.32 -21.19 19.84
CA ASP A 54 51.70 -21.40 20.34
C ASP A 54 51.83 -22.43 21.50
N GLY A 55 50.70 -22.91 22.02
CA GLY A 55 50.62 -23.89 23.10
C GLY A 55 51.01 -25.31 22.69
N SER A 56 51.01 -26.24 23.66
CA SER A 56 51.18 -27.68 23.39
C SER A 56 49.85 -28.45 23.34
N ALA A 57 48.73 -27.74 23.41
CA ALA A 57 47.36 -28.27 23.45
C ALA A 57 46.37 -27.11 23.22
N ILE A 58 45.13 -27.43 22.84
CA ILE A 58 44.02 -26.49 22.73
C ILE A 58 43.72 -25.90 24.13
N ASP A 59 43.65 -24.58 24.24
CA ASP A 59 43.41 -23.93 25.54
C ASP A 59 41.94 -24.09 25.97
N SER A 60 41.71 -25.00 26.91
CA SER A 60 40.39 -25.23 27.52
C SER A 60 39.78 -24.01 28.23
N ALA A 61 40.57 -22.96 28.54
CA ALA A 61 40.07 -21.69 29.06
C ALA A 61 39.46 -20.81 27.96
N LYS A 62 39.80 -21.05 26.69
CA LYS A 62 39.27 -20.34 25.50
C LYS A 62 38.22 -21.17 24.75
N TRP A 63 38.48 -22.46 24.57
CA TRP A 63 37.69 -23.35 23.70
C TRP A 63 36.97 -24.45 24.47
N THR A 64 35.78 -24.81 23.99
CA THR A 64 34.97 -25.97 24.40
C THR A 64 34.75 -26.87 23.21
N HIS A 65 35.07 -28.17 23.33
CA HIS A 65 34.67 -29.17 22.36
C HIS A 65 33.18 -29.49 22.45
N GLU A 66 32.50 -29.51 21.31
CA GLU A 66 31.17 -30.12 21.19
C GLU A 66 31.34 -31.59 20.81
N VAL A 67 30.80 -32.49 21.65
CA VAL A 67 30.94 -33.95 21.47
C VAL A 67 29.56 -34.58 21.30
N ASN A 68 29.18 -34.86 20.04
CA ASN A 68 27.89 -35.43 19.66
C ASN A 68 27.90 -36.00 18.23
N CYS A 69 26.84 -36.71 17.83
CA CYS A 69 26.61 -37.20 16.46
C CYS A 69 25.37 -36.54 15.79
N ALA A 70 24.94 -35.39 16.30
CA ALA A 70 23.72 -34.70 15.89
C ALA A 70 23.92 -33.75 14.69
N GLY A 71 25.16 -33.32 14.41
CA GLY A 71 25.45 -32.24 13.47
C GLY A 71 24.98 -30.88 13.98
N GLY A 72 24.80 -29.93 13.07
CA GLY A 72 24.18 -28.61 13.27
C GLY A 72 22.70 -28.53 12.87
N GLY A 73 22.16 -29.59 12.24
CA GLY A 73 20.77 -29.64 11.74
C GLY A 73 20.67 -29.99 10.25
N ASN A 74 21.80 -30.09 9.55
CA ASN A 74 21.90 -30.12 8.09
C ASN A 74 22.18 -31.53 7.53
N ASN A 75 21.69 -32.58 8.20
CA ASN A 75 21.92 -34.00 7.83
C ASN A 75 23.39 -34.47 7.73
N GLU A 76 24.33 -33.77 8.37
CA GLU A 76 25.76 -34.09 8.46
C GLU A 76 26.09 -35.55 8.82
N GLN A 77 27.23 -36.06 8.34
CA GLN A 77 27.65 -37.47 8.42
C GLN A 77 28.85 -37.74 9.34
N GLN A 78 29.23 -36.79 10.19
CA GLN A 78 30.27 -36.98 11.22
C GLN A 78 29.72 -36.98 12.66
N CYS A 79 30.42 -37.67 13.55
CA CYS A 79 30.38 -37.37 14.99
C CYS A 79 31.50 -36.39 15.34
N TYR A 80 31.18 -35.30 16.04
CA TYR A 80 32.18 -34.42 16.63
C TYR A 80 32.73 -35.04 17.92
N THR A 81 34.05 -34.99 18.13
CA THR A 81 34.77 -35.61 19.25
C THR A 81 35.78 -34.65 19.89
N ASP A 82 36.26 -35.01 21.09
CA ASP A 82 37.42 -34.42 21.76
C ASP A 82 38.69 -35.28 21.61
N ASP A 83 38.72 -36.22 20.65
CA ASP A 83 39.88 -37.08 20.42
C ASP A 83 41.05 -36.28 19.80
N PRO A 84 42.29 -36.42 20.29
CA PRO A 84 43.48 -35.83 19.69
C PRO A 84 43.73 -36.19 18.22
N ALA A 85 43.08 -37.23 17.68
CA ALA A 85 43.08 -37.54 16.25
C ALA A 85 42.20 -36.60 15.42
N ASN A 86 41.15 -36.03 16.01
CA ASN A 86 40.22 -35.10 15.35
C ASN A 86 40.53 -33.62 15.63
N SER A 87 41.18 -33.29 16.74
CA SER A 87 41.69 -31.91 16.95
C SER A 87 42.94 -31.87 17.82
N TYR A 88 43.95 -31.12 17.37
CA TYR A 88 45.22 -30.98 18.08
C TYR A 88 45.95 -29.69 17.72
N VAL A 89 46.94 -29.31 18.53
CA VAL A 89 47.86 -28.21 18.23
C VAL A 89 49.22 -28.79 17.83
N ALA A 90 49.74 -28.39 16.68
CA ALA A 90 51.06 -28.77 16.18
C ALA A 90 51.69 -27.63 15.39
N ASP A 91 53.02 -27.49 15.46
CA ASP A 91 53.81 -26.48 14.73
C ASP A 91 53.30 -25.03 14.83
N GLY A 92 52.63 -24.68 15.94
CA GLY A 92 52.05 -23.35 16.19
C GLY A 92 50.64 -23.15 15.60
N MET A 93 49.97 -24.22 15.17
CA MET A 93 48.68 -24.17 14.48
C MET A 93 47.69 -25.14 15.11
N LEU A 94 46.40 -24.82 15.06
CA LEU A 94 45.30 -25.74 15.32
C LEU A 94 45.00 -26.56 14.06
N HIS A 95 44.98 -27.89 14.19
CA HIS A 95 44.50 -28.80 13.18
C HIS A 95 43.14 -29.36 13.63
N ILE A 96 42.11 -29.21 12.79
CA ILE A 96 40.85 -29.95 12.88
C ILE A 96 40.84 -30.97 11.74
N VAL A 97 40.64 -32.25 12.05
CA VAL A 97 40.79 -33.34 11.09
C VAL A 97 39.53 -34.19 11.03
N ALA A 98 38.96 -34.30 9.83
CA ALA A 98 37.88 -35.22 9.53
C ALA A 98 38.45 -36.58 9.12
N LEU A 99 38.01 -37.65 9.79
CA LEU A 99 38.51 -39.03 9.63
C LEU A 99 37.36 -40.02 9.38
N PRO A 100 37.61 -41.17 8.73
CA PRO A 100 36.67 -42.29 8.73
C PRO A 100 36.51 -42.84 10.16
N ALA A 101 35.27 -43.07 10.58
CA ALA A 101 34.97 -43.63 11.89
C ALA A 101 35.29 -45.14 11.98
N GLU A 102 35.45 -45.66 13.19
CA GLU A 102 35.60 -47.10 13.40
C GLU A 102 34.34 -47.90 12.98
N GLU A 103 34.53 -49.16 12.56
CA GLU A 103 33.42 -50.03 12.14
C GLU A 103 32.39 -50.20 13.26
N GLY A 104 31.16 -49.72 13.03
CA GLY A 104 30.06 -49.77 13.99
C GLY A 104 29.82 -48.48 14.78
N ALA A 105 30.51 -47.38 14.45
CA ALA A 105 30.14 -46.04 14.91
C ALA A 105 28.74 -45.61 14.43
N GLU A 106 28.16 -44.60 15.09
CA GLU A 106 26.82 -44.07 14.78
C GLU A 106 26.76 -43.35 13.43
N LYS A 107 27.87 -42.70 13.05
CA LYS A 107 28.07 -41.97 11.80
C LYS A 107 29.36 -42.47 11.11
N PRO A 108 29.46 -42.39 9.77
CA PRO A 108 30.61 -42.92 9.03
C PRO A 108 31.91 -42.13 9.21
N TYR A 109 31.86 -40.90 9.72
CA TYR A 109 33.04 -40.06 9.94
C TYR A 109 33.13 -39.55 11.39
N THR A 110 34.32 -39.12 11.80
CA THR A 110 34.54 -38.30 13.00
C THR A 110 35.23 -36.99 12.63
N SER A 111 34.98 -35.93 13.40
CA SER A 111 35.64 -34.62 13.25
C SER A 111 35.66 -33.89 14.59
N ALA A 112 35.97 -32.59 14.62
CA ALA A 112 35.84 -31.74 15.81
C ALA A 112 35.08 -30.45 15.52
N ARG A 113 34.39 -29.95 16.55
CA ARG A 113 33.73 -28.65 16.61
C ARG A 113 34.12 -27.98 17.92
N LEU A 114 34.65 -26.77 17.85
CA LEU A 114 35.08 -25.95 18.98
C LEU A 114 34.20 -24.70 19.05
N ASN A 115 33.86 -24.28 20.27
CA ASN A 115 33.23 -22.97 20.49
C ASN A 115 33.84 -22.22 21.68
N THR A 116 33.61 -20.91 21.71
CA THR A 116 34.10 -19.96 22.73
C THR A 116 33.02 -19.54 23.74
N ARG A 117 31.86 -20.19 23.76
CA ARG A 117 30.70 -19.77 24.57
C ARG A 117 31.03 -19.72 26.06
N TYR A 118 30.77 -18.58 26.70
CA TYR A 118 31.12 -18.26 28.09
C TYR A 118 32.64 -18.26 28.38
N LYS A 119 33.46 -18.04 27.36
CA LYS A 119 34.95 -17.98 27.40
C LYS A 119 35.53 -16.85 26.54
N GLY A 120 34.81 -16.48 25.49
CA GLY A 120 35.07 -15.35 24.60
C GLY A 120 33.77 -15.05 23.86
N ASP A 121 32.96 -14.17 24.44
CA ASP A 121 31.68 -13.73 23.91
C ASP A 121 31.80 -12.24 23.58
N PHE A 122 31.35 -11.84 22.40
CA PHE A 122 31.69 -10.54 21.82
C PHE A 122 30.50 -9.90 21.14
N LYS A 123 30.41 -8.57 21.24
CA LYS A 123 29.52 -7.75 20.42
C LYS A 123 30.33 -6.64 19.74
N TYR A 124 30.18 -6.55 18.43
CA TYR A 124 30.95 -5.68 17.54
C TYR A 124 32.47 -5.93 17.61
N GLY A 125 33.18 -5.56 16.54
CA GLY A 125 34.60 -5.79 16.42
C GLY A 125 35.03 -6.26 15.02
N ARG A 126 36.34 -6.49 14.88
CA ARG A 126 36.92 -7.25 13.77
C ARG A 126 37.21 -8.66 14.26
N PHE A 127 36.68 -9.66 13.57
CA PHE A 127 36.86 -11.08 13.88
C PHE A 127 37.62 -11.68 12.72
N GLU A 128 38.82 -12.20 12.98
CA GLU A 128 39.77 -12.60 11.94
C GLU A 128 40.36 -13.97 12.25
N MET A 129 40.42 -14.82 11.24
CA MET A 129 41.09 -16.12 11.32
C MET A 129 41.96 -16.30 10.08
N ARG A 130 43.21 -16.73 10.30
CA ARG A 130 44.09 -17.15 9.21
C ARG A 130 44.13 -18.67 9.14
N ALA A 131 43.70 -19.23 8.01
CA ALA A 131 43.58 -20.68 7.85
C ALA A 131 43.83 -21.13 6.41
N LYS A 132 44.13 -22.42 6.26
CA LYS A 132 44.10 -23.15 4.99
C LYS A 132 43.01 -24.22 5.07
N LEU A 133 42.14 -24.25 4.07
CA LEU A 133 40.93 -25.07 4.09
C LEU A 133 41.20 -26.51 3.58
N PRO A 134 40.37 -27.50 3.99
CA PRO A 134 40.38 -28.85 3.42
C PRO A 134 39.81 -28.87 1.99
N SER A 135 39.83 -30.04 1.35
CA SER A 135 39.35 -30.23 -0.02
C SER A 135 38.64 -31.56 -0.23
N GLY A 136 37.90 -31.68 -1.34
CA GLY A 136 37.23 -32.91 -1.76
C GLY A 136 35.73 -32.95 -1.46
N GLN A 137 35.02 -33.81 -2.19
CA GLN A 137 33.56 -33.89 -2.19
C GLN A 137 33.03 -34.35 -0.82
N GLY A 138 32.14 -33.56 -0.24
CA GLY A 138 31.59 -33.73 1.10
C GLY A 138 32.35 -32.97 2.19
N SER A 139 33.43 -32.23 1.91
CA SER A 139 34.10 -31.41 2.92
C SER A 139 33.38 -30.07 3.12
N TRP A 140 33.20 -29.66 4.39
CA TRP A 140 32.52 -28.42 4.76
C TRP A 140 33.17 -27.76 6.00
N PRO A 141 34.28 -27.01 5.82
CA PRO A 141 34.85 -26.16 6.87
C PRO A 141 33.97 -24.93 7.15
N ALA A 142 33.89 -24.52 8.41
CA ALA A 142 33.20 -23.29 8.82
C ALA A 142 33.96 -22.52 9.91
N PHE A 143 33.90 -21.18 9.83
CA PHE A 143 34.22 -20.21 10.88
C PHE A 143 33.04 -19.23 10.98
N TRP A 144 32.37 -19.25 12.12
CA TRP A 144 31.03 -18.69 12.27
C TRP A 144 30.72 -18.33 13.72
N MET A 145 29.57 -17.74 13.97
CA MET A 145 29.16 -17.22 15.27
C MET A 145 27.69 -17.48 15.57
N LEU A 146 27.41 -17.84 16.82
CA LEU A 146 26.04 -17.96 17.35
C LEU A 146 25.84 -17.04 18.56
N PRO A 147 24.61 -16.58 18.83
CA PRO A 147 24.28 -15.77 20.00
C PRO A 147 24.54 -16.55 21.30
N THR A 148 25.13 -15.91 22.29
CA THR A 148 25.45 -16.56 23.56
C THR A 148 24.21 -16.78 24.45
N ASP A 149 23.26 -15.85 24.44
CA ASP A 149 22.10 -15.86 25.34
C ASP A 149 20.72 -16.04 24.66
N TYR A 150 20.65 -16.04 23.33
CA TYR A 150 19.40 -16.26 22.55
C TYR A 150 18.23 -15.33 22.95
N VAL A 151 18.53 -14.03 23.11
CA VAL A 151 17.62 -12.99 23.64
C VAL A 151 16.28 -12.89 22.91
N TYR A 152 16.28 -13.11 21.59
CA TYR A 152 15.09 -12.98 20.73
C TYR A 152 14.36 -14.33 20.48
N GLY A 153 14.82 -15.40 21.14
CA GLY A 153 14.31 -16.75 20.97
C GLY A 153 15.33 -17.70 20.34
N GLY A 154 14.89 -18.93 20.04
CA GLY A 154 15.71 -19.95 19.39
C GLY A 154 16.18 -19.55 17.99
N TRP A 155 17.04 -20.37 17.38
CA TRP A 155 17.50 -20.15 16.01
C TRP A 155 16.31 -20.11 15.01
N PRO A 156 16.31 -19.19 14.03
CA PRO A 156 17.31 -18.16 13.73
C PRO A 156 17.00 -16.81 14.42
N LYS A 157 15.98 -16.71 15.27
CA LYS A 157 15.45 -15.42 15.75
C LYS A 157 16.48 -14.56 16.46
N SER A 158 17.49 -15.20 17.08
CA SER A 158 18.64 -14.55 17.71
C SER A 158 19.90 -14.45 16.82
N GLY A 159 19.80 -14.78 15.53
CA GLY A 159 20.85 -14.62 14.52
C GLY A 159 21.86 -15.78 14.41
N GLU A 160 22.58 -15.77 13.29
CA GLU A 160 23.82 -16.53 13.00
C GLU A 160 24.69 -15.67 12.08
N ILE A 161 26.02 -15.68 12.27
CA ILE A 161 26.96 -14.93 11.43
C ILE A 161 28.05 -15.87 10.92
N ASP A 162 28.04 -16.16 9.62
CA ASP A 162 29.00 -17.04 8.97
C ASP A 162 30.12 -16.21 8.38
N ILE A 163 31.29 -16.20 9.04
CA ILE A 163 32.45 -15.41 8.62
C ILE A 163 33.11 -16.02 7.38
N MET A 164 33.15 -17.36 7.34
CA MET A 164 33.59 -18.15 6.20
C MET A 164 32.98 -19.54 6.29
N GLU A 165 32.29 -19.94 5.22
CA GLU A 165 32.04 -21.33 4.89
C GLU A 165 32.61 -21.67 3.51
N ALA A 166 32.91 -22.94 3.28
CA ALA A 166 33.18 -23.45 1.95
C ALA A 166 32.68 -24.89 1.85
N VAL A 167 32.37 -25.35 0.64
CA VAL A 167 32.07 -26.76 0.37
C VAL A 167 32.92 -27.27 -0.79
N ASN A 168 33.25 -28.57 -0.76
CA ASN A 168 33.74 -29.31 -1.94
C ASN A 168 34.97 -28.73 -2.65
N LEU A 169 35.81 -27.93 -1.98
CA LEU A 169 36.94 -27.24 -2.60
C LEU A 169 37.84 -28.20 -3.41
N LYS A 170 38.30 -27.72 -4.57
CA LYS A 170 39.05 -28.46 -5.60
C LYS A 170 38.29 -29.60 -6.30
N VAL A 171 37.02 -29.87 -5.97
CA VAL A 171 36.19 -30.73 -6.82
C VAL A 171 35.93 -30.00 -8.14
N VAL A 172 36.06 -30.74 -9.24
CA VAL A 172 35.90 -30.18 -10.60
C VAL A 172 34.46 -30.37 -11.05
N ASP A 173 33.84 -29.30 -11.56
CA ASP A 173 32.48 -29.31 -12.14
C ASP A 173 32.43 -30.01 -13.53
N ALA A 174 31.26 -29.99 -14.18
CA ALA A 174 31.10 -30.62 -15.50
C ALA A 174 31.80 -29.84 -16.63
N GLU A 175 32.06 -28.55 -16.40
CA GLU A 175 32.66 -27.59 -17.32
C GLU A 175 34.20 -27.59 -17.25
N GLY A 176 34.77 -28.11 -16.17
CA GLY A 176 36.21 -28.25 -15.92
C GLY A 176 36.80 -27.25 -14.93
N ASN A 177 35.98 -26.48 -14.21
CA ASN A 177 36.42 -25.52 -13.19
C ASN A 177 36.54 -26.21 -11.83
N ALA A 178 37.55 -25.86 -11.05
CA ALA A 178 37.75 -26.40 -9.70
C ALA A 178 37.06 -25.49 -8.68
N GLU A 179 36.23 -26.07 -7.81
CA GLU A 179 35.52 -25.36 -6.75
C GLU A 179 36.49 -24.57 -5.86
N SER A 180 36.23 -23.28 -5.71
CA SER A 180 37.13 -22.32 -5.05
C SER A 180 36.40 -21.25 -4.24
N ASN A 181 35.07 -21.30 -4.19
CA ASN A 181 34.26 -20.30 -3.51
C ASN A 181 34.35 -20.43 -1.99
N ILE A 182 34.29 -19.28 -1.33
CA ILE A 182 33.92 -19.19 0.10
C ILE A 182 32.67 -18.33 0.22
N HIS A 183 31.90 -18.51 1.28
CA HIS A 183 30.62 -17.87 1.51
C HIS A 183 30.63 -17.09 2.84
N GLY A 184 30.00 -15.92 2.83
CA GLY A 184 29.70 -15.14 4.02
C GLY A 184 28.20 -14.86 4.09
N THR A 185 27.57 -15.27 5.18
CA THR A 185 26.11 -15.40 5.29
C THR A 185 25.61 -14.87 6.65
N LEU A 186 24.37 -14.42 6.67
CA LEU A 186 23.60 -14.13 7.89
C LEU A 186 22.30 -14.94 7.86
N HIS A 187 21.96 -15.62 8.97
CA HIS A 187 20.64 -16.23 9.16
C HIS A 187 19.86 -15.44 10.21
N TYR A 188 18.59 -15.12 9.93
CA TYR A 188 17.76 -14.26 10.78
C TYR A 188 16.25 -14.42 10.47
N GLY A 189 15.44 -13.52 11.02
CA GLY A 189 14.01 -13.42 10.73
C GLY A 189 13.13 -14.29 11.64
N ARG A 190 12.27 -15.11 11.05
CA ARG A 190 11.23 -15.88 11.74
C ARG A 190 11.70 -17.26 12.20
N GLU A 191 10.90 -17.92 13.03
CA GLU A 191 11.17 -19.27 13.50
C GLU A 191 11.13 -20.28 12.34
N TRP A 192 11.99 -21.29 12.37
CA TRP A 192 12.01 -22.37 11.39
C TRP A 192 10.60 -23.00 11.24
N PRO A 193 10.11 -23.27 10.01
CA PRO A 193 10.82 -23.25 8.73
C PRO A 193 10.76 -21.90 7.98
N ASN A 194 10.24 -20.83 8.59
CA ASN A 194 10.07 -19.52 7.95
C ASN A 194 11.30 -18.61 8.10
N ASN A 195 12.44 -19.19 8.47
CA ASN A 195 13.72 -18.51 8.57
C ASN A 195 14.20 -18.02 7.20
N VAL A 196 14.94 -16.92 7.17
CA VAL A 196 15.60 -16.42 5.97
C VAL A 196 17.11 -16.36 6.17
N ASN A 197 17.84 -16.26 5.07
CA ASN A 197 19.25 -15.96 5.06
C ASN A 197 19.58 -15.04 3.88
N SER A 198 20.63 -14.26 4.03
CA SER A 198 21.23 -13.48 2.94
C SER A 198 22.74 -13.53 3.07
N GLY A 199 23.43 -13.61 1.94
CA GLY A 199 24.86 -13.85 1.89
C GLY A 199 25.41 -13.73 0.49
N LYS A 200 26.72 -13.91 0.34
CA LYS A 200 27.40 -13.81 -0.95
C LYS A 200 28.62 -14.73 -1.01
N ALA A 201 28.88 -15.28 -2.19
CA ALA A 201 30.09 -16.01 -2.49
C ALA A 201 31.24 -15.06 -2.89
N TYR A 202 32.47 -15.42 -2.51
CA TYR A 202 33.70 -14.87 -3.06
C TYR A 202 34.40 -15.95 -3.89
N GLU A 203 34.38 -15.77 -5.21
CA GLU A 203 35.13 -16.59 -6.16
C GLU A 203 36.61 -16.17 -6.14
N PHE A 204 37.50 -17.13 -5.91
CA PHE A 204 38.94 -16.87 -6.00
C PHE A 204 39.39 -16.75 -7.47
N PRO A 205 40.46 -15.99 -7.76
CA PRO A 205 41.08 -16.00 -9.08
C PRO A 205 41.44 -17.44 -9.51
N ALA A 206 41.21 -17.79 -10.77
CA ALA A 206 41.29 -19.17 -11.28
C ALA A 206 42.66 -19.89 -11.13
N ASP A 207 43.72 -19.20 -10.69
CA ASP A 207 45.03 -19.76 -10.34
C ASP A 207 45.26 -19.93 -8.82
N LYS A 208 44.22 -19.73 -8.00
CA LYS A 208 44.22 -19.84 -6.54
C LYS A 208 43.08 -20.71 -6.03
N ASN A 209 43.26 -21.28 -4.84
CA ASN A 209 42.22 -22.01 -4.14
C ASN A 209 42.39 -21.87 -2.62
N PRO A 210 41.30 -21.73 -1.83
CA PRO A 210 41.36 -21.73 -0.37
C PRO A 210 42.05 -22.94 0.27
N ALA A 211 42.15 -24.06 -0.45
CA ALA A 211 42.82 -25.28 0.00
C ALA A 211 44.26 -25.45 -0.50
N ASP A 212 44.85 -24.46 -1.19
CA ASP A 212 46.27 -24.47 -1.58
C ASP A 212 47.17 -23.75 -0.57
N ASP A 213 46.79 -22.53 -0.16
CA ASP A 213 47.57 -21.66 0.71
C ASP A 213 46.74 -21.16 1.92
N PHE A 214 47.41 -20.53 2.89
CA PHE A 214 46.74 -19.87 4.01
C PHE A 214 46.20 -18.50 3.59
N HIS A 215 44.91 -18.29 3.82
CA HIS A 215 44.19 -17.04 3.60
C HIS A 215 43.66 -16.47 4.92
N THR A 216 43.36 -15.16 4.91
CA THR A 216 42.83 -14.44 6.07
C THR A 216 41.37 -14.14 5.86
N TYR A 217 40.49 -14.77 6.64
CA TYR A 217 39.04 -14.60 6.59
C TYR A 217 38.61 -13.74 7.76
N ALA A 218 37.81 -12.70 7.49
CA ALA A 218 37.36 -11.82 8.55
C ALA A 218 35.99 -11.20 8.30
N ILE A 219 35.32 -10.82 9.39
CA ILE A 219 34.30 -9.78 9.36
C ILE A 219 34.77 -8.54 10.12
N GLU A 220 34.22 -7.39 9.73
CA GLU A 220 34.08 -6.23 10.61
C GLU A 220 32.60 -6.02 10.88
N TRP A 221 32.21 -6.08 12.14
CA TRP A 221 30.84 -5.93 12.62
C TRP A 221 30.74 -4.68 13.49
N GLN A 222 29.83 -3.79 13.13
CA GLN A 222 29.47 -2.59 13.86
C GLN A 222 27.95 -2.50 13.99
N GLU A 223 27.48 -1.56 14.79
CA GLU A 223 26.05 -1.31 14.95
C GLU A 223 25.37 -0.98 13.61
N GLY A 224 24.58 -1.94 13.11
CA GLY A 224 23.78 -1.84 11.89
C GLY A 224 24.49 -2.22 10.58
N GLU A 225 25.75 -2.65 10.60
CA GLU A 225 26.49 -3.08 9.40
C GLU A 225 27.51 -4.20 9.71
N ILE A 226 27.57 -5.22 8.85
CA ILE A 226 28.59 -6.28 8.86
C ILE A 226 29.25 -6.32 7.48
N ARG A 227 30.58 -6.41 7.42
CA ARG A 227 31.37 -6.47 6.19
C ARG A 227 32.28 -7.70 6.22
N TRP A 228 32.38 -8.43 5.11
CA TRP A 228 33.20 -9.64 4.97
C TRP A 228 34.43 -9.40 4.11
N TYR A 229 35.54 -10.01 4.52
CA TYR A 229 36.87 -9.82 3.94
C TYR A 229 37.56 -11.16 3.69
N VAL A 230 38.24 -11.27 2.54
CA VAL A 230 39.25 -12.29 2.26
C VAL A 230 40.56 -11.61 1.90
N ASP A 231 41.64 -11.93 2.62
CA ASP A 231 42.96 -11.29 2.46
C ASP A 231 42.91 -9.74 2.51
N GLY A 232 41.98 -9.19 3.29
CA GLY A 232 41.71 -7.75 3.40
C GLY A 232 40.85 -7.15 2.27
N TYR A 233 40.44 -7.95 1.28
CA TYR A 233 39.49 -7.52 0.24
C TYR A 233 38.04 -7.69 0.72
N LEU A 234 37.35 -6.56 0.90
CA LEU A 234 35.92 -6.54 1.22
C LEU A 234 35.12 -7.06 0.02
N TYR A 235 34.39 -8.18 0.16
CA TYR A 235 33.59 -8.75 -0.94
C TYR A 235 32.08 -8.67 -0.73
N ALA A 236 31.62 -8.52 0.53
CA ALA A 236 30.22 -8.37 0.90
C ALA A 236 30.05 -7.37 2.05
N THR A 237 28.93 -6.64 2.04
CA THR A 237 28.41 -5.77 3.09
C THR A 237 26.94 -6.11 3.28
N GLN A 238 26.50 -6.35 4.51
CA GLN A 238 25.09 -6.44 4.89
C GLN A 238 24.78 -5.39 5.95
N ARG A 239 23.53 -4.94 5.99
CA ARG A 239 23.05 -3.92 6.93
C ARG A 239 21.70 -4.29 7.50
N LYS A 240 21.37 -3.63 8.61
CA LYS A 240 20.00 -3.62 9.09
C LYS A 240 19.08 -2.94 8.08
N SER A 241 17.82 -3.35 8.09
CA SER A 241 16.77 -2.63 7.38
C SER A 241 16.67 -1.17 7.83
N THR A 242 16.23 -0.30 6.92
CA THR A 242 15.93 1.11 7.25
C THR A 242 14.47 1.39 6.93
N VAL A 243 13.67 1.56 7.97
CA VAL A 243 12.23 1.84 7.87
C VAL A 243 12.01 3.29 7.44
N ARG A 244 11.09 3.51 6.50
CA ARG A 244 10.55 4.83 6.19
C ARG A 244 9.38 5.09 7.13
N TYR A 245 9.32 6.30 7.69
CA TYR A 245 8.19 6.74 8.49
C TYR A 245 7.48 7.91 7.81
N ASN A 246 6.15 7.94 7.89
CA ASN A 246 5.36 9.09 7.42
C ASN A 246 5.37 10.23 8.45
N SER A 247 4.60 11.30 8.21
CA SER A 247 4.51 12.46 9.10
C SER A 247 3.77 12.21 10.43
N LYS A 248 3.22 11.00 10.64
CA LYS A 248 2.55 10.53 11.86
C LYS A 248 3.38 9.53 12.67
N ASP A 249 4.67 9.35 12.33
CA ASP A 249 5.58 8.34 12.89
C ASP A 249 5.17 6.87 12.62
N GLU A 250 4.38 6.61 11.58
CA GLU A 250 3.94 5.27 11.17
C GLU A 250 4.89 4.68 10.12
N ALA A 251 5.16 3.37 10.18
CA ALA A 251 6.07 2.68 9.25
C ALA A 251 5.40 2.45 7.88
N VAL A 252 6.02 2.94 6.80
CA VAL A 252 5.48 2.98 5.42
C VAL A 252 6.45 2.38 4.39
N GLY A 253 6.95 1.19 4.71
CA GLY A 253 7.94 0.48 3.89
C GLY A 253 9.40 0.72 4.28
N LEU A 254 10.33 0.29 3.42
CA LEU A 254 11.78 0.33 3.67
C LEU A 254 12.50 1.20 2.63
N SER A 255 13.47 2.01 3.07
CA SER A 255 14.42 2.71 2.17
C SER A 255 15.69 1.90 1.91
N HIS A 256 15.89 0.82 2.67
CA HIS A 256 16.88 -0.21 2.42
C HIS A 256 16.39 -1.51 3.05
N ARG A 257 16.32 -2.58 2.24
CA ARG A 257 15.93 -3.92 2.66
C ARG A 257 17.17 -4.68 3.14
N GLY A 258 17.23 -4.92 4.44
CA GLY A 258 18.35 -5.56 5.12
C GLY A 258 17.87 -6.73 5.97
N TRP A 259 18.57 -7.01 7.07
CA TRP A 259 18.09 -8.00 8.04
C TRP A 259 16.92 -7.49 8.90
N PHE A 260 16.28 -8.43 9.60
CA PHE A 260 15.21 -8.20 10.59
C PHE A 260 15.19 -9.32 11.65
N ALA A 261 14.48 -9.09 12.75
CA ALA A 261 14.14 -10.12 13.73
C ALA A 261 12.62 -10.14 13.99
N GLU A 262 12.08 -11.28 14.42
CA GLU A 262 10.68 -11.40 14.83
C GLU A 262 10.59 -12.00 16.24
N TYR A 263 10.17 -11.20 17.22
CA TYR A 263 10.10 -11.62 18.63
C TYR A 263 8.92 -10.98 19.34
N TYR A 264 8.63 -11.47 20.55
CA TYR A 264 7.52 -10.95 21.34
C TYR A 264 7.90 -9.61 21.98
N ASP A 265 7.12 -8.56 21.74
CA ASP A 265 7.27 -7.29 22.45
C ASP A 265 7.04 -7.51 23.96
N GLN A 266 7.93 -6.94 24.78
CA GLN A 266 7.94 -7.20 26.22
C GLN A 266 6.85 -6.44 27.00
N ILE A 267 6.16 -5.50 26.35
CA ILE A 267 5.11 -4.64 26.92
C ILE A 267 3.73 -5.14 26.51
N THR A 268 3.49 -5.37 25.21
CA THR A 268 2.19 -5.86 24.69
C THR A 268 2.06 -7.38 24.80
N GLY A 269 3.18 -8.12 24.69
CA GLY A 269 3.17 -9.58 24.60
C GLY A 269 2.79 -10.11 23.21
N GLU A 270 2.71 -9.24 22.20
CA GLU A 270 2.41 -9.59 20.82
C GLU A 270 3.68 -9.94 20.04
N LEU A 271 3.56 -10.79 19.02
CA LEU A 271 4.68 -11.18 18.16
C LEU A 271 4.85 -10.12 17.07
N THR A 272 5.96 -9.38 17.11
CA THR A 272 6.21 -8.22 16.24
C THR A 272 7.47 -8.41 15.39
N THR A 273 7.47 -7.77 14.21
CA THR A 273 8.64 -7.67 13.33
C THR A 273 9.45 -6.44 13.70
N HIS A 274 10.77 -6.60 13.82
CA HIS A 274 11.72 -5.56 14.19
C HIS A 274 12.77 -5.39 13.09
N TRP A 275 12.90 -4.17 12.59
CA TRP A 275 13.82 -3.75 11.51
C TRP A 275 15.04 -2.97 12.06
N ASP A 276 15.29 -3.05 13.37
CA ASP A 276 16.35 -2.30 14.04
C ASP A 276 17.71 -3.05 13.99
N ASN A 277 18.56 -2.93 15.00
CA ASN A 277 19.85 -3.61 15.00
C ASN A 277 19.71 -5.14 15.19
N ALA A 278 18.58 -5.62 15.72
CA ALA A 278 18.33 -7.02 15.98
C ALA A 278 18.29 -7.87 14.70
N PRO A 279 18.80 -9.13 14.73
CA PRO A 279 19.33 -9.82 15.91
C PRO A 279 20.81 -9.54 16.20
N PHE A 280 21.50 -8.80 15.34
CA PHE A 280 22.96 -8.61 15.36
C PHE A 280 23.41 -7.45 16.26
N ASP A 281 22.91 -7.44 17.50
CA ASP A 281 23.16 -6.43 18.53
C ASP A 281 23.34 -7.00 19.96
N GLN A 282 23.48 -8.33 20.07
CA GLN A 282 23.77 -9.07 21.31
C GLN A 282 25.20 -9.63 21.30
N GLU A 283 25.62 -10.30 22.39
CA GLU A 283 26.90 -11.01 22.42
C GLU A 283 26.81 -12.36 21.69
N PHE A 284 27.78 -12.62 20.82
CA PHE A 284 27.94 -13.85 20.04
C PHE A 284 29.27 -14.52 20.40
N HIS A 285 29.32 -15.85 20.33
CA HIS A 285 30.53 -16.66 20.50
C HIS A 285 30.97 -17.25 19.16
N LEU A 286 32.29 -17.35 18.97
CA LEU A 286 32.93 -17.99 17.81
C LEU A 286 32.78 -19.51 17.85
N LEU A 287 32.64 -20.11 16.67
CA LEU A 287 32.66 -21.54 16.39
C LEU A 287 33.63 -21.87 15.24
N LEU A 288 34.27 -23.05 15.35
CA LEU A 288 35.16 -23.63 14.35
C LEU A 288 34.82 -25.11 14.18
N ASN A 289 34.58 -25.58 12.95
CA ASN A 289 34.42 -27.01 12.67
C ASN A 289 34.81 -27.39 11.24
N LEU A 290 34.94 -28.69 11.04
CA LEU A 290 34.94 -29.33 9.73
C LEU A 290 33.81 -30.37 9.70
N ALA A 291 32.69 -30.04 9.06
CA ALA A 291 31.62 -30.99 8.79
C ALA A 291 31.98 -31.93 7.61
N VAL A 292 31.30 -33.08 7.55
CA VAL A 292 31.42 -34.05 6.47
C VAL A 292 30.03 -34.43 5.98
N GLY A 293 29.73 -34.13 4.72
CA GLY A 293 28.40 -34.30 4.14
C GLY A 293 27.36 -33.35 4.72
N GLY A 294 26.09 -33.68 4.49
CA GLY A 294 24.95 -32.81 4.78
C GLY A 294 24.33 -32.20 3.51
N ASP A 295 23.16 -31.59 3.69
CA ASP A 295 22.24 -31.23 2.60
C ASP A 295 22.85 -30.27 1.56
N TRP A 296 23.82 -29.43 1.94
CA TRP A 296 24.51 -28.55 1.00
C TRP A 296 25.66 -29.26 0.26
N PRO A 297 26.76 -29.71 0.91
CA PRO A 297 27.89 -30.30 0.20
C PRO A 297 27.54 -31.57 -0.58
N GLU A 298 26.54 -32.36 -0.16
CA GLU A 298 26.10 -33.56 -0.89
C GLU A 298 25.23 -33.28 -2.12
N ASN A 299 24.76 -32.05 -2.32
CA ASN A 299 23.92 -31.66 -3.48
C ASN A 299 24.62 -30.71 -4.46
N VAL A 300 25.90 -30.40 -4.26
CA VAL A 300 26.71 -29.57 -5.18
C VAL A 300 27.89 -30.40 -5.73
N ASN A 301 28.39 -30.00 -6.92
CA ASN A 301 29.46 -30.64 -7.68
C ASN A 301 29.18 -32.13 -8.00
N ASN A 302 29.92 -33.11 -7.43
CA ASN A 302 29.83 -34.52 -7.82
C ASN A 302 28.68 -35.31 -7.16
N LEU A 303 27.95 -34.68 -6.23
CA LEU A 303 26.92 -35.27 -5.37
C LEU A 303 27.45 -36.31 -4.36
N GLY A 304 26.80 -36.38 -3.20
CA GLY A 304 27.19 -37.25 -2.08
C GLY A 304 28.56 -36.88 -1.49
N ILE A 305 29.28 -37.90 -1.00
CA ILE A 305 30.58 -37.78 -0.32
C ILE A 305 31.60 -38.69 -1.00
N ASP A 306 32.78 -38.17 -1.31
CA ASP A 306 33.91 -38.98 -1.77
C ASP A 306 34.70 -39.54 -0.57
N ALA A 307 34.47 -40.81 -0.26
CA ALA A 307 35.16 -41.49 0.84
C ALA A 307 36.70 -41.57 0.66
N ASP A 308 37.21 -41.55 -0.57
CA ASP A 308 38.66 -41.58 -0.83
C ASP A 308 39.33 -40.25 -0.42
N ALA A 309 38.61 -39.12 -0.46
CA ALA A 309 39.09 -37.83 0.02
C ALA A 309 39.40 -37.85 1.53
N PHE A 310 38.58 -38.55 2.33
CA PHE A 310 38.73 -38.66 3.78
C PHE A 310 39.60 -39.84 4.23
N ALA A 311 39.94 -40.78 3.34
CA ALA A 311 40.61 -42.04 3.70
C ALA A 311 41.97 -41.89 4.44
N ASN A 312 42.63 -40.74 4.32
CA ASN A 312 43.88 -40.41 5.01
C ASN A 312 43.76 -39.20 5.96
N GLY A 313 42.52 -38.74 6.22
CA GLY A 313 42.22 -37.48 6.90
C GLY A 313 42.13 -36.28 5.94
N GLN A 314 41.11 -35.45 6.11
CA GLN A 314 41.09 -34.07 5.58
C GLN A 314 41.34 -33.09 6.72
N GLU A 315 42.25 -32.15 6.53
CA GLU A 315 42.66 -31.19 7.56
C GLU A 315 42.21 -29.76 7.24
N TYR A 316 41.59 -29.13 8.23
CA TYR A 316 41.38 -27.69 8.33
C TYR A 316 42.43 -27.14 9.29
N VAL A 317 43.36 -26.32 8.78
CA VAL A 317 44.56 -25.89 9.54
C VAL A 317 44.50 -24.39 9.77
N ILE A 318 44.56 -23.99 11.03
CA ILE A 318 44.30 -22.62 11.51
C ILE A 318 45.55 -22.11 12.23
N ASP A 319 46.07 -20.99 11.75
CA ASP A 319 47.28 -20.31 12.24
C ASP A 319 46.99 -19.45 13.46
N TYR A 320 45.92 -18.65 13.41
CA TYR A 320 45.42 -17.89 14.55
C TYR A 320 43.93 -17.57 14.41
N VAL A 321 43.32 -17.21 15.54
CA VAL A 321 42.03 -16.51 15.62
C VAL A 321 42.20 -15.26 16.48
N HIS A 322 41.91 -14.08 15.91
CA HIS A 322 42.03 -12.78 16.57
C HIS A 322 40.68 -12.07 16.62
N VAL A 323 40.41 -11.37 17.72
CA VAL A 323 39.27 -10.47 17.88
C VAL A 323 39.78 -9.10 18.33
N TYR A 324 39.38 -8.08 17.60
CA TYR A 324 39.73 -6.68 17.84
C TYR A 324 38.48 -5.85 18.13
N GLN A 325 38.57 -4.87 19.03
CA GLN A 325 37.56 -3.85 19.22
C GLN A 325 38.03 -2.50 18.70
N CYS A 326 37.07 -1.64 18.33
CA CYS A 326 37.37 -0.31 17.83
C CYS A 326 37.64 0.65 19.00
N ALA A 327 38.85 1.20 19.10
CA ALA A 327 39.23 2.16 20.15
C ALA A 327 38.52 3.51 20.02
N SER A 328 38.06 3.87 18.81
CA SER A 328 37.31 5.09 18.54
C SER A 328 35.90 5.06 19.11
N ASP A 329 35.20 3.93 18.99
CA ASP A 329 33.90 3.67 19.63
C ASP A 329 33.73 2.15 19.89
N PRO A 330 34.05 1.66 21.11
CA PRO A 330 33.86 0.25 21.47
C PRO A 330 32.39 -0.15 21.63
N ASP A 331 31.49 0.80 21.90
CA ASP A 331 30.07 0.52 22.18
C ASP A 331 29.28 0.27 20.88
N THR A 332 29.68 0.91 19.77
CA THR A 332 29.05 0.72 18.45
C THR A 332 29.96 0.09 17.39
N GLY A 333 31.26 -0.03 17.63
CA GLY A 333 32.25 -0.55 16.67
C GLY A 333 32.61 0.40 15.52
N LYS A 334 32.11 1.64 15.54
CA LYS A 334 32.23 2.62 14.43
C LYS A 334 33.50 3.47 14.52
N GLY A 335 34.04 3.86 13.36
CA GLY A 335 35.22 4.72 13.22
C GLY A 335 36.53 3.97 12.96
N CYS A 336 36.50 2.63 12.88
CA CYS A 336 37.65 1.79 12.57
C CYS A 336 37.50 1.02 11.23
N GLU A 337 36.41 1.26 10.50
CA GLU A 337 36.01 0.47 9.34
C GLU A 337 36.99 0.50 8.15
N THR A 338 37.29 -0.69 7.61
CA THR A 338 38.08 -0.84 6.39
C THR A 338 37.15 -0.90 5.18
N VAL A 339 36.84 0.23 4.56
CA VAL A 339 35.94 0.32 3.39
C VAL A 339 36.69 0.50 2.06
N ARG A 340 36.03 0.15 0.94
CA ARG A 340 36.53 0.37 -0.43
C ARG A 340 35.44 0.96 -1.34
N PRO A 341 35.78 1.55 -2.51
CA PRO A 341 34.78 1.86 -3.53
C PRO A 341 33.96 0.60 -3.90
N GLY A 342 32.65 0.75 -4.07
CA GLY A 342 31.71 -0.34 -4.32
C GLY A 342 31.22 -1.11 -3.08
N TYR A 343 31.73 -0.83 -1.87
CA TYR A 343 31.27 -1.51 -0.64
C TYR A 343 29.77 -1.33 -0.32
N ASN A 344 29.12 -0.36 -0.96
CA ASN A 344 27.76 0.10 -0.72
C ASN A 344 26.97 0.20 -2.04
N ASP A 345 27.25 -0.72 -2.97
CA ASP A 345 26.68 -0.81 -4.30
C ASP A 345 26.20 -2.25 -4.51
N TYR A 346 24.94 -2.44 -4.93
CA TYR A 346 24.32 -3.75 -5.08
C TYR A 346 24.95 -4.58 -6.22
N GLU A 347 25.49 -3.91 -7.24
CA GLU A 347 26.20 -4.57 -8.36
C GLU A 347 27.64 -4.97 -7.97
N ASP A 348 28.11 -4.58 -6.78
CA ASP A 348 29.42 -4.93 -6.26
C ASP A 348 29.32 -5.67 -4.92
N ALA A 349 29.32 -4.99 -3.77
CA ALA A 349 29.43 -5.66 -2.46
C ALA A 349 28.21 -5.52 -1.54
N LEU A 350 27.25 -4.62 -1.78
CA LEU A 350 26.06 -4.55 -0.93
C LEU A 350 25.14 -5.73 -1.22
N VAL A 351 24.85 -6.53 -0.20
CA VAL A 351 23.93 -7.66 -0.28
C VAL A 351 22.58 -7.21 0.25
N GLU A 352 21.53 -7.42 -0.54
CA GLU A 352 20.15 -7.18 -0.10
C GLU A 352 19.71 -8.25 0.90
N GLY A 353 18.94 -7.84 1.91
CA GLY A 353 18.35 -8.75 2.88
C GLY A 353 16.89 -9.11 2.58
N GLU A 354 16.34 -10.02 3.37
CA GLU A 354 15.00 -10.59 3.17
C GLU A 354 13.94 -10.03 4.13
N ALA A 355 14.14 -8.82 4.67
CA ALA A 355 13.14 -8.19 5.54
C ALA A 355 11.77 -8.03 4.85
N PRO A 356 10.66 -8.36 5.54
CA PRO A 356 9.33 -8.04 5.04
C PRO A 356 9.16 -6.52 5.03
N ILE A 357 8.45 -6.01 4.03
CA ILE A 357 8.14 -4.58 3.94
C ILE A 357 7.03 -4.28 4.97
N PRO A 358 7.19 -3.28 5.85
CA PRO A 358 6.09 -2.85 6.72
C PRO A 358 4.90 -2.41 5.88
N SER A 359 3.76 -3.06 6.05
CA SER A 359 2.47 -2.58 5.51
C SER A 359 2.15 -1.24 6.17
N PRO A 360 1.97 -0.15 5.40
CA PRO A 360 1.52 1.11 5.98
C PRO A 360 0.13 0.95 6.59
N PRO A 361 -0.16 1.60 7.73
CA PRO A 361 -1.54 1.78 8.13
C PRO A 361 -2.26 2.61 7.06
N SER A 362 -3.47 2.18 6.70
CA SER A 362 -4.38 2.89 5.79
C SER A 362 -4.41 4.39 6.11
N ALA A 363 -4.40 5.22 5.06
CA ALA A 363 -4.55 6.67 5.19
C ALA A 363 -5.85 7.09 5.90
N GLY A 364 -6.85 6.19 6.01
CA GLY A 364 -8.17 6.44 6.61
C GLY A 364 -9.18 7.04 5.63
N THR A 365 -8.71 7.51 4.47
CA THR A 365 -9.53 7.96 3.34
C THR A 365 -9.17 7.16 2.10
N VAL A 366 -10.07 6.30 1.66
CA VAL A 366 -10.08 5.72 0.31
C VAL A 366 -10.17 6.86 -0.69
N GLN A 367 -9.25 6.92 -1.65
CA GLN A 367 -9.30 7.88 -2.76
C GLN A 367 -9.23 7.11 -4.07
N ASN A 368 -10.22 7.30 -4.94
CA ASN A 368 -10.18 6.75 -6.30
C ASN A 368 -9.22 7.57 -7.17
N LEU A 369 -8.57 6.92 -8.13
CA LEU A 369 -7.71 7.54 -9.12
C LEU A 369 -8.16 7.15 -10.53
N THR A 370 -8.70 8.12 -11.26
CA THR A 370 -8.83 8.03 -12.73
C THR A 370 -7.49 8.42 -13.37
N ILE A 371 -6.88 7.47 -14.08
CA ILE A 371 -5.65 7.68 -14.85
C ILE A 371 -6.00 8.19 -16.24
N PHE A 372 -7.05 7.63 -16.85
CA PHE A 372 -7.51 8.04 -18.18
C PHE A 372 -8.95 7.61 -18.45
N THR A 373 -9.75 8.54 -18.95
CA THR A 373 -11.05 8.32 -19.61
C THR A 373 -11.03 9.09 -20.94
N GLU A 374 -11.79 10.17 -21.09
CA GLU A 374 -11.78 11.02 -22.29
C GLU A 374 -10.56 11.98 -22.34
N ALA A 375 -9.87 12.18 -21.22
CA ALA A 375 -8.78 13.15 -21.06
C ALA A 375 -7.57 12.56 -20.32
N ALA A 376 -6.36 13.02 -20.71
CA ALA A 376 -5.11 12.60 -20.08
C ALA A 376 -4.94 13.21 -18.68
N ASN A 377 -4.72 12.36 -17.67
CA ASN A 377 -4.26 12.82 -16.36
C ASN A 377 -2.81 13.33 -16.48
N PRO A 378 -2.53 14.62 -16.21
CA PRO A 378 -1.19 15.20 -16.42
C PRO A 378 -0.12 14.63 -15.47
N ASN A 379 -0.54 13.98 -14.38
CA ASN A 379 0.35 13.32 -13.43
C ASN A 379 0.62 11.85 -13.78
N TRP A 380 -0.18 11.25 -14.66
CA TRP A 380 -0.06 9.86 -15.13
C TRP A 380 -0.04 9.78 -16.67
N PRO A 381 0.91 10.43 -17.35
CA PRO A 381 1.02 10.36 -18.81
C PRO A 381 1.21 8.92 -19.32
N ALA A 382 0.64 8.66 -20.50
CA ALA A 382 0.92 7.46 -21.26
C ALA A 382 2.38 7.41 -21.76
N TRP A 383 2.99 6.23 -21.71
CA TRP A 383 4.44 6.03 -21.85
C TRP A 383 4.79 4.73 -22.59
N ASP A 384 5.93 4.76 -23.27
CA ASP A 384 6.64 3.66 -23.92
C ASP A 384 8.06 3.62 -23.32
N CYS A 385 8.49 2.48 -22.78
CA CYS A 385 9.80 2.38 -22.12
C CYS A 385 10.99 2.67 -23.04
N CYS A 386 10.92 2.15 -24.27
CA CYS A 386 12.12 1.74 -24.98
C CYS A 386 11.90 1.25 -26.43
N GLY A 387 10.65 1.06 -26.87
CA GLY A 387 10.29 0.80 -28.27
C GLY A 387 10.41 2.03 -29.16
N GLY A 388 10.30 3.23 -28.57
CA GLY A 388 10.44 4.50 -29.27
C GLY A 388 9.20 4.91 -30.08
N SER A 389 8.03 4.36 -29.75
CA SER A 389 6.74 4.92 -30.13
C SER A 389 6.38 6.11 -29.24
N THR A 390 5.22 6.72 -29.49
CA THR A 390 4.67 7.77 -28.65
C THR A 390 3.17 7.53 -28.59
N PRO A 391 2.63 7.06 -27.45
CA PRO A 391 1.20 6.87 -27.28
C PRO A 391 0.45 8.19 -27.53
N MET A 392 -0.73 8.10 -28.12
CA MET A 392 -1.53 9.28 -28.45
C MET A 392 -3.02 9.01 -28.30
N ILE A 393 -3.78 10.05 -27.96
CA ILE A 393 -5.24 9.99 -27.94
C ILE A 393 -5.74 10.00 -29.39
N VAL A 394 -6.66 9.09 -29.70
CA VAL A 394 -7.37 8.97 -30.98
C VAL A 394 -8.87 8.91 -30.71
N ASP A 395 -9.67 9.26 -31.72
CA ASP A 395 -11.13 9.23 -31.66
C ASP A 395 -11.65 7.84 -32.07
N ASP A 396 -12.37 7.17 -31.17
CA ASP A 396 -13.01 5.87 -31.39
C ASP A 396 -14.54 6.02 -31.41
N PRO A 397 -15.25 5.47 -32.42
CA PRO A 397 -16.68 5.74 -32.60
C PRO A 397 -17.59 5.18 -31.50
N ASP A 398 -17.10 4.24 -30.69
CA ASP A 398 -17.86 3.61 -29.61
C ASP A 398 -17.55 4.22 -28.23
N MET A 399 -16.35 4.77 -28.03
CA MET A 399 -15.82 5.17 -26.70
C MET A 399 -15.34 6.63 -26.60
N GLY A 400 -15.23 7.38 -27.71
CA GLY A 400 -14.71 8.76 -27.67
C GLY A 400 -13.18 8.81 -27.71
N GLY A 401 -12.57 9.64 -26.87
CA GLY A 401 -11.12 9.83 -26.86
C GLY A 401 -10.38 8.70 -26.15
N VAL A 402 -9.67 7.84 -26.89
CA VAL A 402 -8.96 6.67 -26.33
C VAL A 402 -7.44 6.73 -26.56
N TYR A 403 -6.63 6.18 -25.64
CA TYR A 403 -5.18 6.12 -25.83
C TYR A 403 -4.78 4.93 -26.72
N GLU A 404 -4.21 5.21 -27.90
CA GLU A 404 -3.67 4.18 -28.79
C GLU A 404 -2.17 3.92 -28.53
N PHE A 405 -1.84 2.64 -28.36
CA PHE A 405 -0.50 2.11 -28.14
C PHE A 405 -0.07 1.22 -29.31
N TYR A 406 1.23 1.27 -29.63
CA TYR A 406 1.83 0.50 -30.73
C TYR A 406 3.06 -0.28 -30.27
N VAL A 407 3.20 -1.52 -30.72
CA VAL A 407 4.41 -2.33 -30.52
C VAL A 407 5.10 -2.59 -31.86
N GLY A 408 6.24 -1.94 -32.05
CA GLY A 408 7.06 -2.07 -33.26
C GLY A 408 8.01 -3.27 -33.25
N ALA A 409 9.01 -3.22 -34.13
CA ALA A 409 10.07 -4.24 -34.23
C ALA A 409 11.13 -4.17 -33.11
N GLN A 410 11.06 -3.17 -32.23
CA GLN A 410 11.77 -3.17 -30.95
C GLN A 410 10.78 -3.58 -29.87
N PRO A 411 11.09 -4.61 -29.05
CA PRO A 411 10.26 -4.97 -27.90
C PRO A 411 10.12 -3.78 -26.95
N THR A 412 8.92 -3.60 -26.41
CA THR A 412 8.61 -2.55 -25.45
C THR A 412 7.54 -2.99 -24.45
N VAL A 413 7.46 -2.28 -23.33
CA VAL A 413 6.32 -2.26 -22.42
C VAL A 413 5.73 -0.85 -22.45
N ASN A 414 4.41 -0.79 -22.36
CA ASN A 414 3.59 0.40 -22.61
C ASN A 414 2.54 0.52 -21.50
N GLY A 415 2.15 1.74 -21.16
CA GLY A 415 1.11 2.00 -20.18
C GLY A 415 1.18 3.43 -19.64
N PHE A 416 1.02 3.61 -18.33
CA PHE A 416 0.94 4.91 -17.65
C PHE A 416 1.90 4.97 -16.47
N ILE A 417 2.49 6.14 -16.21
CA ILE A 417 3.59 6.32 -15.25
C ILE A 417 3.49 7.66 -14.51
N SER A 418 3.67 7.66 -13.19
CA SER A 418 3.66 8.88 -12.35
C SER A 418 5.01 9.26 -11.76
N ARG A 419 6.10 8.67 -12.27
CA ARG A 419 7.48 9.00 -11.88
C ARG A 419 7.91 10.33 -12.52
N ALA A 420 8.46 11.24 -11.71
CA ALA A 420 8.84 12.62 -12.09
C ALA A 420 9.70 12.73 -13.37
N GLU A 421 10.49 11.70 -13.67
CA GLU A 421 11.43 11.66 -14.80
C GLU A 421 10.73 11.50 -16.16
N PHE A 422 9.48 11.04 -16.17
CA PHE A 422 8.70 10.72 -17.37
C PHE A 422 7.51 11.67 -17.59
N ILE A 423 7.26 12.57 -16.64
CA ILE A 423 6.21 13.58 -16.76
C ILE A 423 6.66 14.71 -17.69
N THR A 424 5.87 14.92 -18.76
CA THR A 424 6.18 15.89 -19.82
C THR A 424 5.18 17.05 -19.92
N ASP A 425 4.05 16.99 -19.20
CA ASP A 425 3.11 18.10 -19.07
C ASP A 425 3.66 19.16 -18.10
N GLU A 426 3.47 20.46 -18.42
CA GLU A 426 3.96 21.56 -17.58
C GLU A 426 3.20 21.69 -16.23
N ASN A 427 2.01 21.09 -16.12
CA ASN A 427 1.19 21.06 -14.90
C ASN A 427 1.34 19.75 -14.13
N GLY A 428 1.92 18.72 -14.75
CA GLY A 428 2.09 17.39 -14.17
C GLY A 428 3.11 17.36 -13.02
N GLN A 429 2.84 16.54 -12.02
CA GLN A 429 3.71 16.28 -10.87
C GLN A 429 3.68 14.79 -10.50
N ALA A 430 4.75 14.30 -9.88
CA ALA A 430 4.82 12.90 -9.50
C ALA A 430 3.77 12.55 -8.42
N SER A 431 2.92 11.58 -8.73
CA SER A 431 1.83 11.11 -7.87
C SER A 431 1.76 9.58 -7.80
N PRO A 432 2.70 8.92 -7.09
CA PRO A 432 2.51 7.53 -6.70
C PRO A 432 1.20 7.40 -5.90
N PHE A 433 0.42 6.38 -6.21
CA PHE A 433 -0.90 6.15 -5.66
C PHE A 433 -0.84 5.24 -4.42
N ASP A 434 -1.60 5.60 -3.39
CA ASP A 434 -1.73 4.83 -2.15
C ASP A 434 -3.06 4.08 -2.10
N GLY A 435 -3.03 2.83 -2.56
CA GLY A 435 -4.16 1.90 -2.49
C GLY A 435 -4.29 1.18 -1.15
N SER A 436 -3.49 1.48 -0.13
CA SER A 436 -3.52 0.75 1.15
C SER A 436 -4.87 0.83 1.86
N GLY A 437 -5.56 1.97 1.75
CA GLY A 437 -6.89 2.16 2.33
C GLY A 437 -8.01 1.39 1.64
N MET A 438 -7.75 0.87 0.44
CA MET A 438 -8.69 0.08 -0.36
C MET A 438 -8.20 -1.34 -0.63
N LEU A 439 -7.27 -1.88 0.17
CA LEU A 439 -6.65 -3.19 -0.10
C LEU A 439 -7.67 -4.33 -0.26
N GLU A 440 -8.67 -4.43 0.62
CA GLU A 440 -9.64 -5.55 0.62
C GLU A 440 -10.66 -5.49 -0.53
N ASN A 441 -11.13 -4.29 -0.88
CA ASN A 441 -12.29 -4.08 -1.77
C ASN A 441 -11.94 -3.33 -3.07
N GLY A 442 -10.73 -2.79 -3.18
CA GLY A 442 -10.29 -1.98 -4.30
C GLY A 442 -9.78 -2.82 -5.47
N VAL A 443 -9.87 -2.23 -6.66
CA VAL A 443 -9.52 -2.85 -7.93
C VAL A 443 -8.72 -1.88 -8.79
N ILE A 444 -7.93 -2.43 -9.70
CA ILE A 444 -7.45 -1.70 -10.88
C ILE A 444 -8.28 -2.18 -12.07
N SER A 445 -8.88 -1.24 -12.81
CA SER A 445 -9.73 -1.53 -13.97
C SER A 445 -9.29 -0.75 -15.20
N PHE A 446 -9.54 -1.32 -16.37
CA PHE A 446 -9.44 -0.65 -17.67
C PHE A 446 -10.25 -1.37 -18.73
N ASP A 447 -10.74 -0.61 -19.71
CA ASP A 447 -11.25 -1.13 -20.96
C ASP A 447 -10.12 -1.22 -22.00
N MET A 448 -10.14 -2.26 -22.81
CA MET A 448 -9.14 -2.49 -23.85
C MET A 448 -9.77 -3.04 -25.13
N LYS A 449 -9.29 -2.54 -26.29
CA LYS A 449 -9.57 -3.11 -27.62
C LYS A 449 -8.29 -3.39 -28.38
N ILE A 450 -8.11 -4.62 -28.87
CA ILE A 450 -7.03 -4.95 -29.81
C ILE A 450 -7.46 -4.56 -31.24
N VAL A 451 -6.90 -3.47 -31.75
CA VAL A 451 -7.11 -2.99 -33.13
C VAL A 451 -6.38 -3.87 -34.14
N SER A 452 -5.15 -4.30 -33.81
CA SER A 452 -4.35 -5.22 -34.61
C SER A 452 -3.61 -6.20 -33.72
N ALA A 453 -3.75 -7.50 -34.00
CA ALA A 453 -3.06 -8.54 -33.26
C ALA A 453 -1.54 -8.52 -33.50
N PRO A 454 -0.71 -8.92 -32.52
CA PRO A 454 0.71 -9.16 -32.73
C PRO A 454 0.95 -10.21 -33.82
N SER A 455 2.09 -10.09 -34.50
CA SER A 455 2.54 -11.06 -35.53
C SER A 455 2.73 -12.48 -35.00
N SER A 456 2.90 -12.64 -33.68
CA SER A 456 2.80 -13.91 -32.96
C SER A 456 1.39 -14.06 -32.38
N PRO A 457 0.47 -14.81 -33.02
CA PRO A 457 -0.95 -14.85 -32.61
C PRO A 457 -1.20 -15.55 -31.27
N ASP A 458 -0.24 -16.35 -30.80
CA ASP A 458 -0.28 -17.04 -29.50
C ASP A 458 0.43 -16.24 -28.38
N ALA A 459 0.75 -14.96 -28.60
CA ALA A 459 1.38 -14.11 -27.59
C ALA A 459 0.42 -13.88 -26.40
N ALA A 460 0.84 -14.27 -25.20
CA ALA A 460 0.12 -13.92 -23.98
C ALA A 460 0.14 -12.40 -23.80
N TRP A 461 -0.99 -11.82 -23.38
CA TRP A 461 -1.05 -10.44 -22.94
C TRP A 461 -0.90 -10.39 -21.43
N LEU A 462 -0.06 -9.48 -20.97
CA LEU A 462 0.32 -9.32 -19.58
C LEU A 462 -0.14 -7.95 -19.08
N PHE A 463 -0.61 -7.94 -17.83
CA PHE A 463 -0.74 -6.76 -17.01
C PHE A 463 0.41 -6.77 -16.01
N LYS A 464 1.07 -5.62 -15.83
CA LYS A 464 2.11 -5.43 -14.82
C LYS A 464 1.89 -4.13 -14.09
N VAL A 465 2.03 -4.17 -12.77
CA VAL A 465 1.97 -3.02 -11.89
C VAL A 465 3.31 -2.90 -11.17
N GLU A 466 3.83 -1.68 -11.06
CA GLU A 466 5.03 -1.39 -10.26
C GLU A 466 4.74 -0.31 -9.22
N SER A 467 5.52 -0.36 -8.14
CA SER A 467 5.49 0.64 -7.08
C SER A 467 6.90 1.11 -6.73
N ASN A 468 7.00 2.36 -6.27
CA ASN A 468 8.21 2.95 -5.67
C ASN A 468 9.50 2.71 -6.49
N ASN A 469 9.51 3.18 -7.75
CA ASN A 469 10.62 3.02 -8.70
C ASN A 469 11.01 1.54 -8.95
N ALA A 470 10.00 0.69 -9.12
CA ALA A 470 10.12 -0.75 -9.37
C ALA A 470 10.76 -1.56 -8.23
N SER A 471 10.74 -1.06 -6.98
CA SER A 471 11.17 -1.84 -5.81
C SER A 471 10.24 -3.03 -5.48
N SER A 472 9.01 -2.98 -6.00
CA SER A 472 8.06 -4.10 -5.98
C SER A 472 7.23 -4.07 -7.26
N ALA A 473 6.80 -5.24 -7.73
CA ALA A 473 5.93 -5.37 -8.88
C ALA A 473 5.08 -6.64 -8.81
N ALA A 474 3.91 -6.62 -9.44
CA ALA A 474 3.11 -7.80 -9.77
C ALA A 474 2.96 -7.88 -11.30
N GLU A 475 3.14 -9.07 -11.88
CA GLU A 475 2.98 -9.35 -13.31
C GLU A 475 2.13 -10.61 -13.50
N LEU A 476 1.06 -10.50 -14.29
CA LEU A 476 0.07 -11.55 -14.49
C LEU A 476 -0.54 -11.52 -15.89
N PRO A 477 -1.03 -12.66 -16.43
CA PRO A 477 -1.82 -12.69 -17.66
C PRO A 477 -3.11 -11.87 -17.55
N LEU A 478 -3.54 -11.23 -18.64
CA LEU A 478 -4.85 -10.57 -18.69
C LEU A 478 -6.01 -11.51 -18.38
N THR A 479 -5.88 -12.82 -18.64
CA THR A 479 -6.89 -13.84 -18.36
C THR A 479 -7.15 -14.08 -16.88
N ASP A 480 -6.31 -13.55 -16.00
CA ASP A 480 -6.38 -13.78 -14.56
C ASP A 480 -7.18 -12.66 -13.85
N ASN A 481 -7.84 -11.79 -14.63
CA ASN A 481 -8.86 -10.83 -14.18
C ASN A 481 -10.11 -11.55 -13.64
N ILE A 482 -10.95 -10.83 -12.87
CA ILE A 482 -12.15 -11.37 -12.19
C ILE A 482 -13.08 -12.16 -13.12
N ASP A 483 -13.31 -11.68 -14.34
CA ASP A 483 -14.24 -12.29 -15.30
C ASP A 483 -13.59 -13.37 -16.19
N GLY A 484 -12.27 -13.60 -16.06
CA GLY A 484 -11.52 -14.61 -16.82
C GLY A 484 -11.46 -14.35 -18.33
N VAL A 485 -11.73 -13.11 -18.74
CA VAL A 485 -11.89 -12.73 -20.15
C VAL A 485 -10.57 -12.81 -20.92
N THR A 486 -10.61 -13.38 -22.12
CA THR A 486 -9.47 -13.43 -23.05
C THR A 486 -9.59 -12.33 -24.11
N PRO A 487 -8.50 -11.63 -24.47
CA PRO A 487 -8.54 -10.57 -25.48
C PRO A 487 -9.01 -11.03 -26.87
N VAL A 488 -9.94 -10.27 -27.46
CA VAL A 488 -10.51 -10.49 -28.80
C VAL A 488 -10.20 -9.29 -29.71
N VAL A 489 -9.82 -9.57 -30.96
CA VAL A 489 -9.45 -8.55 -31.94
C VAL A 489 -10.71 -7.83 -32.44
N GLY A 490 -10.75 -6.50 -32.26
CA GLY A 490 -11.83 -5.63 -32.71
C GLY A 490 -13.02 -5.51 -31.76
N GLU A 491 -12.96 -6.09 -30.57
CA GLU A 491 -14.00 -5.98 -29.53
C GLU A 491 -13.43 -5.22 -28.31
N TRP A 492 -14.24 -4.34 -27.72
CA TRP A 492 -13.93 -3.69 -26.43
C TRP A 492 -14.25 -4.67 -25.29
N GLN A 493 -13.34 -4.78 -24.32
CA GLN A 493 -13.46 -5.69 -23.18
C GLN A 493 -12.87 -5.03 -21.92
N THR A 494 -13.61 -5.14 -20.81
CA THR A 494 -13.18 -4.67 -19.49
C THR A 494 -12.29 -5.71 -18.80
N TYR A 495 -11.27 -5.24 -18.07
CA TYR A 495 -10.38 -6.05 -17.25
C TYR A 495 -10.34 -5.46 -15.85
N VAL A 496 -10.55 -6.30 -14.82
CA VAL A 496 -10.60 -5.89 -13.41
C VAL A 496 -9.71 -6.79 -12.55
N PHE A 497 -8.80 -6.18 -11.78
CA PHE A 497 -7.81 -6.87 -10.95
C PHE A 497 -7.90 -6.41 -9.48
N PRO A 498 -8.19 -7.28 -8.49
CA PRO A 498 -8.24 -6.89 -7.09
C PRO A 498 -6.88 -6.43 -6.55
N LEU A 499 -6.84 -5.36 -5.76
CA LEU A 499 -5.62 -4.90 -5.11
C LEU A 499 -5.04 -5.94 -4.14
N GLN A 500 -5.90 -6.66 -3.40
CA GLN A 500 -5.48 -7.80 -2.57
C GLN A 500 -4.71 -8.87 -3.36
N MET A 501 -5.17 -9.19 -4.58
CA MET A 501 -4.50 -10.18 -5.44
C MET A 501 -3.10 -9.72 -5.84
N LEU A 502 -2.95 -8.43 -6.18
CA LEU A 502 -1.65 -7.85 -6.54
C LEU A 502 -0.70 -7.76 -5.33
N ALA A 503 -1.24 -7.44 -4.15
CA ALA A 503 -0.49 -7.44 -2.88
C ALA A 503 -0.01 -8.85 -2.50
N ASP A 504 -0.85 -9.87 -2.66
CA ASP A 504 -0.50 -11.29 -2.44
C ASP A 504 0.62 -11.75 -3.39
N MET A 505 0.74 -11.13 -4.57
CA MET A 505 1.83 -11.33 -5.53
C MET A 505 3.11 -10.53 -5.21
N GLY A 506 3.11 -9.72 -4.15
CA GLY A 506 4.27 -8.97 -3.68
C GLY A 506 4.33 -7.49 -4.08
N LEU A 507 3.24 -6.91 -4.60
CA LEU A 507 3.15 -5.48 -4.89
C LEU A 507 2.98 -4.65 -3.61
N ASP A 508 3.78 -3.59 -3.44
CA ASP A 508 3.52 -2.54 -2.45
C ASP A 508 2.40 -1.62 -2.96
N VAL A 509 1.15 -1.90 -2.58
CA VAL A 509 -0.02 -1.13 -3.01
C VAL A 509 -0.02 0.33 -2.53
N SER A 510 0.88 0.73 -1.63
CA SER A 510 0.91 2.08 -1.05
C SER A 510 1.63 3.15 -1.86
N ALA A 511 2.30 2.73 -2.94
CA ALA A 511 3.12 3.63 -3.77
C ALA A 511 3.12 3.21 -5.25
N ILE A 512 1.97 2.75 -5.76
CA ILE A 512 1.79 2.31 -7.15
C ILE A 512 2.13 3.47 -8.08
N ASP A 513 3.13 3.31 -8.95
CA ASP A 513 3.67 4.40 -9.76
C ASP A 513 3.77 4.09 -11.26
N VAL A 514 3.45 2.85 -11.67
CA VAL A 514 3.32 2.44 -13.08
C VAL A 514 2.23 1.37 -13.25
N LEU A 515 1.35 1.56 -14.24
CA LEU A 515 0.51 0.49 -14.81
C LEU A 515 0.98 0.18 -16.23
N MET A 516 1.10 -1.10 -16.59
CA MET A 516 1.51 -1.54 -17.94
C MET A 516 0.61 -2.65 -18.47
N VAL A 517 0.20 -2.53 -19.73
CA VAL A 517 -0.52 -3.57 -20.48
C VAL A 517 0.24 -3.83 -21.76
N PHE A 518 0.71 -5.06 -21.99
CA PHE A 518 1.58 -5.37 -23.14
C PHE A 518 1.51 -6.85 -23.56
N PRO A 519 1.72 -7.16 -24.84
CA PRO A 519 1.98 -8.53 -25.28
C PRO A 519 3.37 -8.98 -24.80
N ALA A 520 3.50 -10.25 -24.41
CA ALA A 520 4.70 -10.84 -23.83
C ALA A 520 5.99 -10.49 -24.59
N TRP A 521 7.06 -10.23 -23.82
CA TRP A 521 8.28 -9.57 -24.30
C TRP A 521 8.85 -10.21 -25.57
N GLY A 522 9.01 -9.39 -26.61
CA GLY A 522 9.55 -9.80 -27.91
C GLY A 522 8.58 -10.53 -28.84
N LEU A 523 7.34 -10.79 -28.42
CA LEU A 523 6.29 -11.41 -29.26
C LEU A 523 5.28 -10.39 -29.82
N GLY A 524 5.34 -9.14 -29.34
CA GLY A 524 4.36 -8.08 -29.62
C GLY A 524 4.42 -7.41 -31.00
N GLU A 525 5.44 -7.64 -31.83
CA GLU A 525 5.66 -6.87 -33.08
C GLU A 525 4.39 -6.85 -33.96
N GLY A 526 3.89 -5.65 -34.25
CA GLY A 526 2.70 -5.41 -35.06
C GLY A 526 1.39 -5.21 -34.28
N ALA A 527 1.42 -5.32 -32.95
CA ALA A 527 0.25 -5.05 -32.12
C ALA A 527 -0.11 -3.55 -32.13
N VAL A 528 -1.40 -3.28 -32.28
CA VAL A 528 -2.03 -1.96 -32.03
C VAL A 528 -3.22 -2.22 -31.12
N TYR A 529 -3.34 -1.46 -30.05
CA TYR A 529 -4.42 -1.58 -29.07
C TYR A 529 -4.73 -0.24 -28.44
N GLN A 530 -5.96 -0.10 -27.98
CA GLN A 530 -6.49 1.10 -27.37
C GLN A 530 -6.86 0.79 -25.92
N LEU A 531 -6.64 1.75 -25.02
CA LEU A 531 -7.06 1.71 -23.62
C LEU A 531 -7.94 2.91 -23.31
N ASP A 532 -8.93 2.67 -22.45
CA ASP A 532 -9.88 3.65 -21.92
C ASP A 532 -10.31 3.22 -20.49
N ASN A 533 -11.00 4.10 -19.75
CA ASN A 533 -11.52 3.86 -18.39
C ASN A 533 -10.48 3.25 -17.44
N VAL A 534 -9.24 3.75 -17.50
CA VAL A 534 -8.09 3.27 -16.73
C VAL A 534 -8.14 3.89 -15.34
N GLU A 535 -8.44 3.10 -14.32
CA GLU A 535 -8.69 3.59 -12.96
C GLU A 535 -8.16 2.65 -11.88
N ILE A 536 -7.93 3.21 -10.69
CA ILE A 536 -7.76 2.47 -9.43
C ILE A 536 -8.86 2.95 -8.48
N THR A 537 -9.80 2.07 -8.14
CA THR A 537 -11.03 2.45 -7.44
C THR A 537 -11.40 1.46 -6.34
N ALA A 538 -12.24 1.91 -5.41
CA ALA A 538 -13.00 1.02 -4.55
C ALA A 538 -14.47 1.46 -4.49
N PRO A 539 -15.41 0.53 -4.27
CA PRO A 539 -16.76 0.90 -3.88
C PRO A 539 -16.70 1.64 -2.52
N ALA A 540 -17.39 2.78 -2.42
CA ALA A 540 -17.45 3.50 -1.15
C ALA A 540 -18.26 2.70 -0.11
N PRO A 541 -18.01 2.88 1.19
CA PRO A 541 -18.76 2.21 2.22
C PRO A 541 -20.23 2.66 2.21
N GLU A 542 -21.13 1.69 2.17
CA GLU A 542 -22.57 1.86 2.32
C GLU A 542 -23.08 0.97 3.46
N LEU A 543 -24.04 1.48 4.23
CA LEU A 543 -24.82 0.76 5.21
C LEU A 543 -26.30 1.04 4.98
N VAL A 544 -27.05 0.05 4.51
CA VAL A 544 -28.51 0.06 4.57
C VAL A 544 -28.94 -0.48 5.93
N PHE A 545 -29.64 0.32 6.74
CA PHE A 545 -30.29 -0.14 7.97
C PHE A 545 -31.58 -0.90 7.65
N PHE A 546 -32.38 -0.33 6.74
CA PHE A 546 -33.68 -0.84 6.35
C PHE A 546 -34.08 -0.28 4.98
N GLU A 547 -34.47 -1.16 4.05
CA GLU A 547 -35.11 -0.85 2.77
C GLU A 547 -36.36 -1.76 2.72
N ASP A 548 -36.49 -2.70 1.77
CA ASP A 548 -37.58 -3.69 1.77
C ASP A 548 -37.42 -4.83 2.83
N GLY A 549 -36.76 -4.57 3.96
CA GLY A 549 -36.56 -5.52 5.06
C GLY A 549 -35.41 -5.19 6.03
N GLU A 550 -35.40 -5.84 7.20
CA GLU A 550 -34.41 -5.63 8.27
C GLU A 550 -32.98 -6.09 7.89
N ASN A 551 -31.98 -5.23 8.09
CA ASN A 551 -30.58 -5.64 8.04
C ASN A 551 -30.26 -6.55 9.26
N PRO A 552 -29.84 -7.81 9.05
CA PRO A 552 -29.61 -8.77 10.14
C PRO A 552 -28.41 -8.42 11.03
N ASP A 553 -27.49 -7.58 10.58
CA ASP A 553 -26.38 -7.07 11.39
C ASP A 553 -26.74 -5.77 12.14
N TRP A 554 -27.85 -5.11 11.76
CA TRP A 554 -28.32 -3.80 12.28
C TRP A 554 -29.81 -3.86 12.65
N VAL A 555 -30.14 -4.72 13.60
CA VAL A 555 -31.53 -5.06 13.97
C VAL A 555 -32.31 -3.87 14.56
N MET A 556 -33.63 -3.88 14.34
CA MET A 556 -34.56 -2.93 14.96
C MET A 556 -34.67 -3.16 16.47
N TRP A 557 -34.64 -2.08 17.24
CA TRP A 557 -34.47 -2.13 18.68
C TRP A 557 -35.26 -1.05 19.45
N ASP A 558 -35.71 -1.43 20.65
CA ASP A 558 -36.27 -0.56 21.68
C ASP A 558 -35.29 -0.53 22.87
N CYS A 559 -34.79 0.65 23.22
CA CYS A 559 -33.86 0.83 24.33
C CYS A 559 -34.37 0.30 25.67
N CYS A 560 -35.58 0.70 26.04
CA CYS A 560 -35.96 0.77 27.44
C CYS A 560 -37.48 0.72 27.71
N GLY A 561 -38.32 0.69 26.67
CA GLY A 561 -39.77 0.54 26.76
C GLY A 561 -40.23 -0.92 26.84
N GLY A 562 -39.46 -1.84 26.24
CA GLY A 562 -39.78 -3.28 26.20
C GLY A 562 -40.85 -3.64 25.15
N SER A 563 -41.11 -2.74 24.21
CA SER A 563 -41.81 -2.97 22.95
C SER A 563 -40.89 -3.75 21.99
N MET A 564 -41.46 -4.30 20.92
CA MET A 564 -40.69 -4.88 19.82
C MET A 564 -41.16 -4.17 18.53
N PRO A 565 -40.27 -3.51 17.78
CA PRO A 565 -40.56 -3.02 16.45
C PRO A 565 -41.00 -4.15 15.51
N THR A 566 -41.68 -3.83 14.41
CA THR A 566 -42.22 -4.82 13.48
C THR A 566 -42.11 -4.37 12.04
N GLU A 567 -41.73 -5.29 11.15
CA GLU A 567 -41.94 -5.13 9.71
C GLU A 567 -43.46 -5.11 9.41
N GLU A 568 -43.90 -4.13 8.64
CA GLU A 568 -45.27 -3.98 8.16
C GLU A 568 -45.27 -3.70 6.66
N ILE A 569 -46.40 -3.86 5.98
CA ILE A 569 -46.58 -3.41 4.60
C ILE A 569 -47.36 -2.09 4.64
N ASP A 570 -46.93 -1.07 3.88
CA ASP A 570 -47.58 0.24 3.83
C ASP A 570 -48.46 0.42 2.59
N ASP A 571 -47.88 0.74 1.44
CA ASP A 571 -48.56 0.88 0.14
C ASP A 571 -47.74 0.25 -1.00
N ASP A 572 -48.23 0.36 -2.24
CA ASP A 572 -47.60 -0.27 -3.42
C ASP A 572 -46.27 0.42 -3.83
N GLU A 573 -45.90 1.55 -3.19
CA GLU A 573 -44.71 2.36 -3.48
C GLU A 573 -43.59 2.11 -2.45
N HIS A 574 -43.92 2.04 -1.16
CA HIS A 574 -42.97 1.87 -0.03
C HIS A 574 -42.93 0.43 0.52
N GLY A 575 -43.42 -0.56 -0.23
CA GLY A 575 -43.21 -1.99 0.05
C GLY A 575 -43.36 -2.43 1.53
N MET A 576 -42.27 -2.98 2.08
CA MET A 576 -42.12 -3.36 3.48
C MET A 576 -41.39 -2.28 4.27
N VAL A 577 -41.90 -1.91 5.46
CA VAL A 577 -41.39 -0.78 6.26
C VAL A 577 -41.19 -1.14 7.75
N ALA A 578 -40.24 -0.46 8.40
CA ALA A 578 -39.97 -0.60 9.83
C ALA A 578 -40.96 0.22 10.67
N GLN A 579 -41.85 -0.45 11.42
CA GLN A 579 -42.83 0.22 12.29
C GLN A 579 -42.38 0.26 13.75
N PHE A 580 -42.33 1.48 14.30
CA PHE A 580 -42.01 1.79 15.70
C PHE A 580 -43.25 2.32 16.44
N SER A 581 -43.38 2.03 17.73
CA SER A 581 -44.60 2.33 18.52
C SER A 581 -44.29 2.64 19.98
N ILE A 582 -44.51 3.89 20.41
CA ILE A 582 -44.13 4.36 21.76
C ILE A 582 -45.35 4.42 22.69
N GLY A 583 -45.33 3.60 23.74
CA GLY A 583 -46.39 3.52 24.75
C GLY A 583 -46.24 4.50 25.94
N GLU A 584 -46.91 4.18 27.05
CA GLU A 584 -46.86 5.00 28.28
C GLU A 584 -45.47 5.01 28.96
N ALA A 585 -44.63 4.01 28.68
CA ALA A 585 -43.25 3.96 29.11
C ALA A 585 -42.37 4.75 28.12
N PRO A 586 -41.67 5.83 28.55
CA PRO A 586 -40.75 6.55 27.68
C PRO A 586 -39.63 5.64 27.18
N THR A 587 -39.34 5.71 25.88
CA THR A 587 -38.22 5.02 25.25
C THR A 587 -37.73 5.75 24.01
N VAL A 588 -36.62 5.28 23.44
CA VAL A 588 -36.07 5.62 22.14
C VAL A 588 -35.93 4.33 21.32
N MET A 589 -36.08 4.42 20.00
CA MET A 589 -36.05 3.27 19.09
C MET A 589 -35.25 3.58 17.82
N GLY A 590 -34.81 2.54 17.13
CA GLY A 590 -34.09 2.62 15.87
C GLY A 590 -33.34 1.31 15.58
N PHE A 591 -32.13 1.40 15.05
CA PHE A 591 -31.30 0.30 14.58
C PHE A 591 -30.00 0.21 15.38
N ILE A 592 -29.55 -1.02 15.67
CA ILE A 592 -28.36 -1.27 16.52
C ILE A 592 -27.57 -2.48 16.04
N THR A 593 -26.23 -2.35 15.99
CA THR A 593 -25.36 -3.49 15.65
C THR A 593 -24.78 -4.21 16.87
N ARG A 594 -24.79 -3.59 18.06
CA ARG A 594 -24.18 -4.16 19.29
C ARG A 594 -24.72 -5.58 19.58
N SER A 595 -23.83 -6.56 19.68
CA SER A 595 -24.18 -7.98 19.88
C SER A 595 -24.99 -8.25 21.15
N ALA A 596 -24.82 -7.45 22.20
CA ALA A 596 -25.61 -7.51 23.44
C ALA A 596 -27.11 -7.25 23.22
N ASN A 597 -27.48 -6.62 22.11
CA ASN A 597 -28.84 -6.21 21.74
C ASN A 597 -29.43 -7.07 20.61
N GLY A 598 -28.64 -7.99 20.03
CA GLY A 598 -29.05 -8.89 18.97
C GLY A 598 -28.48 -8.58 17.58
N GLY A 599 -27.71 -7.49 17.43
CA GLY A 599 -27.04 -7.13 16.17
C GLY A 599 -25.76 -7.93 15.90
N GLY A 600 -25.12 -7.64 14.76
CA GLY A 600 -24.00 -8.39 14.20
C GLY A 600 -22.61 -8.10 14.76
N ASP A 601 -22.47 -7.13 15.68
CA ASP A 601 -21.19 -6.59 16.18
C ASP A 601 -20.33 -5.91 15.08
N LYS A 602 -20.99 -5.23 14.12
CA LYS A 602 -20.39 -4.57 12.96
C LYS A 602 -20.64 -3.05 12.97
N PRO A 603 -19.89 -2.29 13.78
CA PRO A 603 -19.91 -0.83 13.69
C PRO A 603 -19.50 -0.36 12.28
N PHE A 604 -20.06 0.75 11.84
CA PHE A 604 -19.84 1.31 10.51
C PHE A 604 -18.79 2.43 10.57
N ASP A 605 -17.83 2.35 9.64
CA ASP A 605 -16.79 3.36 9.45
C ASP A 605 -17.14 4.23 8.25
N ALA A 606 -17.59 5.46 8.52
CA ALA A 606 -17.89 6.48 7.54
C ALA A 606 -16.70 7.45 7.31
N SER A 607 -15.50 7.15 7.81
CA SER A 607 -14.33 8.06 7.76
C SER A 607 -13.89 8.42 6.35
N THR A 608 -14.13 7.54 5.38
CA THR A 608 -13.81 7.79 3.96
C THR A 608 -14.84 8.68 3.26
N ILE A 609 -16.04 8.84 3.84
CA ILE A 609 -17.20 9.51 3.25
C ILE A 609 -17.68 10.70 4.11
N VAL A 610 -16.81 11.28 4.96
CA VAL A 610 -17.22 12.37 5.86
C VAL A 610 -17.66 13.62 5.09
N GLU A 611 -16.96 13.96 4.01
CA GLU A 611 -17.23 15.18 3.24
C GLU A 611 -18.40 15.03 2.24
N THR A 612 -18.56 13.84 1.68
CA THR A 612 -19.53 13.50 0.62
C THR A 612 -20.78 12.77 1.12
N GLY A 613 -20.62 11.92 2.14
CA GLY A 613 -21.61 10.96 2.59
C GLY A 613 -22.81 11.55 3.34
N LEU A 614 -23.92 10.83 3.21
CA LEU A 614 -25.24 11.19 3.73
C LEU A 614 -25.79 10.06 4.59
N LEU A 615 -26.40 10.43 5.72
CA LEU A 615 -27.44 9.65 6.38
C LEU A 615 -28.78 10.06 5.77
N GLU A 616 -29.46 9.14 5.10
CA GLU A 616 -30.78 9.32 4.50
C GLU A 616 -31.76 8.33 5.14
N PHE A 617 -33.00 8.77 5.35
CA PHE A 617 -34.13 7.89 5.65
C PHE A 617 -35.44 8.57 5.30
N GLU A 618 -36.45 7.77 4.99
CA GLU A 618 -37.83 8.22 4.85
C GLU A 618 -38.63 7.90 6.11
N MET A 619 -39.56 8.77 6.47
CA MET A 619 -40.36 8.60 7.68
C MET A 619 -41.80 9.09 7.51
N LYS A 620 -42.75 8.31 8.02
CA LYS A 620 -44.19 8.62 8.08
C LYS A 620 -44.73 8.48 9.49
N VAL A 621 -45.25 9.58 10.04
CA VAL A 621 -45.95 9.55 11.33
C VAL A 621 -47.38 9.04 11.11
N VAL A 622 -47.67 7.81 11.55
CA VAL A 622 -49.00 7.19 11.43
C VAL A 622 -49.94 7.75 12.50
N ASP A 623 -49.51 7.75 13.76
CA ASP A 623 -50.21 8.35 14.89
C ASP A 623 -49.27 9.35 15.57
N ALA A 624 -49.73 10.60 15.74
CA ALA A 624 -48.95 11.64 16.39
C ALA A 624 -48.83 11.41 17.91
N PRO A 625 -47.72 11.83 18.56
CA PRO A 625 -47.60 11.81 20.01
C PRO A 625 -48.78 12.53 20.71
N SER A 626 -49.22 12.00 21.85
CA SER A 626 -50.27 12.65 22.67
C SER A 626 -49.88 14.02 23.21
N SER A 627 -48.59 14.39 23.13
CA SER A 627 -48.07 15.73 23.37
C SER A 627 -47.93 16.49 22.04
N PRO A 628 -48.80 17.48 21.73
CA PRO A 628 -48.84 18.11 20.40
C PRO A 628 -47.64 19.02 20.09
N ASP A 629 -46.85 19.38 21.11
CA ASP A 629 -45.64 20.21 20.99
C ASP A 629 -44.35 19.35 21.04
N SER A 630 -44.45 18.04 20.77
CA SER A 630 -43.31 17.11 20.77
C SER A 630 -42.37 17.37 19.60
N SER A 631 -41.12 17.72 19.86
CA SER A 631 -40.06 17.78 18.86
C SER A 631 -39.55 16.37 18.53
N TRP A 632 -39.39 16.06 17.25
CA TRP A 632 -38.72 14.83 16.79
C TRP A 632 -37.22 15.05 16.72
N LEU A 633 -36.47 14.00 17.07
CA LEU A 633 -35.02 13.98 17.17
C LEU A 633 -34.49 12.75 16.41
N ILE A 634 -33.31 12.91 15.82
CA ILE A 634 -32.42 11.79 15.52
C ILE A 634 -31.33 11.71 16.58
N LYS A 635 -30.78 10.52 16.80
CA LYS A 635 -29.56 10.33 17.59
C LYS A 635 -28.70 9.23 17.01
N LEU A 636 -27.41 9.49 16.88
CA LEU A 636 -26.42 8.47 16.55
C LEU A 636 -25.46 8.27 17.73
N GLU A 637 -24.98 7.04 17.90
CA GLU A 637 -23.94 6.67 18.86
C GLU A 637 -22.81 5.93 18.15
N SER A 638 -21.61 6.02 18.74
CA SER A 638 -20.42 5.30 18.30
C SER A 638 -19.66 4.74 19.49
N SER A 639 -18.93 3.64 19.28
CA SER A 639 -18.06 3.01 20.28
C SER A 639 -18.72 2.83 21.66
N ASP A 640 -19.80 2.04 21.73
CA ASP A 640 -20.61 1.79 22.94
C ASP A 640 -21.17 3.09 23.60
N GLY A 641 -21.42 4.12 22.79
CA GLY A 641 -21.91 5.42 23.24
C GLY A 641 -20.83 6.32 23.86
N SER A 642 -19.55 6.07 23.54
CA SER A 642 -18.42 6.93 23.91
C SER A 642 -18.54 8.32 23.29
N THR A 643 -19.07 8.40 22.06
CA THR A 643 -19.56 9.63 21.43
C THR A 643 -21.01 9.45 21.00
N ALA A 644 -21.76 10.55 21.00
CA ALA A 644 -23.12 10.57 20.47
C ALA A 644 -23.49 11.99 20.02
N VAL A 645 -24.31 12.07 18.98
CA VAL A 645 -24.94 13.32 18.52
C VAL A 645 -26.45 13.15 18.56
N GLU A 646 -27.18 14.18 19.03
CA GLU A 646 -28.64 14.23 19.08
C GLU A 646 -29.09 15.56 18.44
N LEU A 647 -29.85 15.49 17.34
CA LEU A 647 -30.28 16.64 16.55
C LEU A 647 -31.81 16.66 16.38
N PRO A 648 -32.45 17.83 16.33
CA PRO A 648 -33.80 17.98 15.78
C PRO A 648 -33.90 17.39 14.37
N ILE A 649 -35.02 16.73 14.06
CA ILE A 649 -35.24 16.22 12.70
C ILE A 649 -35.32 17.36 11.67
N THR A 650 -35.67 18.57 12.11
CA THR A 650 -35.71 19.82 11.33
C THR A 650 -34.33 20.38 10.99
N ASP A 651 -33.25 19.78 11.49
CA ASP A 651 -31.88 20.14 11.14
C ASP A 651 -31.39 19.33 9.92
N SER A 652 -32.26 18.52 9.30
CA SER A 652 -32.03 17.87 8.00
C SER A 652 -31.96 18.90 6.86
N VAL A 653 -31.45 18.49 5.69
CA VAL A 653 -31.33 19.34 4.49
C VAL A 653 -32.69 19.93 4.07
N GLU A 654 -33.76 19.14 4.18
CA GLU A 654 -35.13 19.51 3.83
C GLU A 654 -35.74 20.52 4.83
N GLY A 655 -35.28 20.49 6.09
CA GLY A 655 -35.70 21.43 7.14
C GLY A 655 -37.18 21.32 7.55
N VAL A 656 -37.84 20.20 7.25
CA VAL A 656 -39.28 19.99 7.45
C VAL A 656 -39.63 19.35 8.80
N VAL A 657 -40.87 19.56 9.24
CA VAL A 657 -41.43 18.92 10.44
C VAL A 657 -42.28 17.72 10.00
N PRO A 658 -42.26 16.57 10.72
CA PRO A 658 -43.10 15.43 10.40
C PRO A 658 -44.60 15.74 10.39
N VAL A 659 -45.26 15.39 9.29
CA VAL A 659 -46.70 15.54 9.06
C VAL A 659 -47.40 14.19 9.19
N THR A 660 -48.50 14.15 9.95
CA THR A 660 -49.22 12.89 10.20
C THR A 660 -49.91 12.38 8.95
N GLY A 661 -49.52 11.19 8.50
CA GLY A 661 -50.06 10.49 7.34
C GLY A 661 -49.29 10.69 6.03
N GLU A 662 -48.26 11.53 6.00
CA GLU A 662 -47.43 11.81 4.83
C GLU A 662 -46.04 11.16 4.99
N TRP A 663 -45.47 10.63 3.91
CA TRP A 663 -44.05 10.24 3.84
C TRP A 663 -43.19 11.48 3.56
N GLN A 664 -42.04 11.57 4.23
CA GLN A 664 -41.07 12.64 4.06
C GLN A 664 -39.65 12.08 4.19
N THR A 665 -38.77 12.47 3.29
CA THR A 665 -37.33 12.17 3.31
C THR A 665 -36.60 13.12 4.27
N TYR A 666 -35.57 12.61 4.95
CA TYR A 666 -34.74 13.36 5.88
C TYR A 666 -33.25 13.04 5.67
N THR A 667 -32.49 14.04 5.24
CA THR A 667 -31.06 13.89 4.91
C THR A 667 -30.18 14.65 5.88
N PHE A 668 -29.13 13.99 6.40
CA PHE A 668 -28.11 14.58 7.27
C PHE A 668 -26.70 14.31 6.73
N LYS A 669 -25.87 15.33 6.64
CA LYS A 669 -24.49 15.20 6.14
C LYS A 669 -23.58 14.57 7.18
N MET A 670 -22.72 13.63 6.78
CA MET A 670 -21.75 13.04 7.70
C MET A 670 -20.79 14.08 8.29
N ALA A 671 -20.42 15.11 7.52
CA ALA A 671 -19.64 16.25 7.98
C ALA A 671 -20.29 17.01 9.15
N ASP A 672 -21.60 17.23 9.11
CA ASP A 672 -22.32 17.96 10.15
C ASP A 672 -22.46 17.12 11.43
N LEU A 673 -22.67 15.81 11.29
CA LEU A 673 -22.68 14.86 12.41
C LEU A 673 -21.30 14.75 13.08
N ALA A 674 -20.22 14.68 12.29
CA ALA A 674 -18.85 14.69 12.78
C ALA A 674 -18.51 16.03 13.48
N ALA A 675 -18.87 17.17 12.87
CA ALA A 675 -18.66 18.50 13.44
C ALA A 675 -19.43 18.72 14.75
N ALA A 676 -20.59 18.07 14.91
CA ALA A 676 -21.37 18.04 16.15
C ALA A 676 -20.80 17.10 17.23
N GLY A 677 -19.77 16.31 16.91
CA GLY A 677 -18.98 15.52 17.87
C GLY A 677 -19.23 14.01 17.85
N LEU A 678 -19.83 13.47 16.78
CA LEU A 678 -19.91 12.02 16.55
C LEU A 678 -18.56 11.48 16.05
N ASP A 679 -18.10 10.36 16.61
CA ASP A 679 -17.01 9.57 16.02
C ASP A 679 -17.56 8.74 14.87
N VAL A 680 -17.43 9.26 13.66
CA VAL A 680 -17.97 8.65 12.44
C VAL A 680 -17.22 7.37 12.00
N SER A 681 -16.12 7.00 12.66
CA SER A 681 -15.35 5.80 12.32
C SER A 681 -15.90 4.50 12.94
N ALA A 682 -16.87 4.60 13.85
CA ALA A 682 -17.33 3.46 14.64
C ALA A 682 -18.81 3.59 15.05
N ILE A 683 -19.67 4.06 14.14
CA ILE A 683 -21.10 4.26 14.38
C ILE A 683 -21.75 2.90 14.67
N ASP A 684 -22.48 2.77 15.77
CA ASP A 684 -23.03 1.48 16.23
C ASP A 684 -24.52 1.51 16.62
N VAL A 685 -25.14 2.70 16.64
CA VAL A 685 -26.59 2.88 16.81
C VAL A 685 -27.08 4.09 16.01
N PHE A 686 -28.24 3.94 15.35
CA PHE A 686 -29.03 5.04 14.79
C PHE A 686 -30.45 5.01 15.38
N MET A 687 -30.95 6.13 15.90
CA MET A 687 -32.26 6.25 16.54
C MET A 687 -33.06 7.43 15.98
N ILE A 688 -34.37 7.24 15.84
CA ILE A 688 -35.35 8.26 15.44
C ILE A 688 -36.45 8.26 16.50
N PHE A 689 -36.73 9.37 17.18
CA PHE A 689 -37.72 9.40 18.27
C PHE A 689 -38.29 10.80 18.59
N PRO A 690 -39.53 10.88 19.10
CA PRO A 690 -40.06 12.07 19.74
C PRO A 690 -39.38 12.31 21.10
N ALA A 691 -39.10 13.58 21.44
CA ALA A 691 -38.33 13.98 22.61
C ALA A 691 -38.73 13.26 23.91
N TRP A 692 -37.71 12.89 24.71
CA TRP A 692 -37.86 11.96 25.83
C TRP A 692 -39.05 12.25 26.74
N GLY A 693 -39.95 11.26 26.88
CA GLY A 693 -41.15 11.35 27.73
C GLY A 693 -42.34 12.08 27.12
N THR A 694 -42.24 12.61 25.89
CA THR A 694 -43.36 13.25 25.18
C THR A 694 -44.04 12.34 24.15
N GLY A 695 -43.35 11.27 23.72
CA GLY A 695 -43.74 10.34 22.65
C GLY A 695 -44.93 9.39 22.89
N ASN A 696 -45.57 9.40 24.06
CA ASN A 696 -46.63 8.44 24.37
C ASN A 696 -47.77 8.49 23.34
N GLY A 697 -48.08 7.36 22.73
CA GLY A 697 -49.09 7.19 21.68
C GLY A 697 -48.58 7.41 20.25
N ALA A 698 -47.29 7.68 20.05
CA ALA A 698 -46.71 7.84 18.72
C ALA A 698 -46.53 6.50 18.02
N VAL A 699 -46.95 6.42 16.76
CA VAL A 699 -46.66 5.31 15.83
C VAL A 699 -46.07 5.92 14.56
N TYR A 700 -44.94 5.40 14.10
CA TYR A 700 -44.25 5.89 12.92
C TYR A 700 -43.62 4.73 12.15
N ARG A 701 -43.48 4.94 10.86
CA ARG A 701 -42.86 4.02 9.89
C ARG A 701 -41.59 4.68 9.36
N VAL A 702 -40.57 3.87 9.12
CA VAL A 702 -39.29 4.26 8.54
C VAL A 702 -38.99 3.31 7.38
N ASP A 703 -38.46 3.86 6.30
CA ASP A 703 -38.06 3.14 5.08
C ASP A 703 -36.82 3.82 4.48
N ASN A 704 -36.16 3.19 3.50
CA ASN A 704 -35.01 3.70 2.75
C ASN A 704 -33.90 4.29 3.65
N ALA A 705 -33.70 3.71 4.83
CA ALA A 705 -32.80 4.18 5.87
C ALA A 705 -31.39 3.65 5.62
N LYS A 706 -30.42 4.53 5.33
CA LYS A 706 -29.04 4.17 4.99
C LYS A 706 -28.02 5.28 5.32
N ILE A 707 -26.75 4.90 5.45
CA ILE A 707 -25.60 5.81 5.30
C ILE A 707 -24.86 5.38 4.03
N TYR A 708 -24.63 6.31 3.11
CA TYR A 708 -24.00 6.03 1.82
C TYR A 708 -23.23 7.24 1.31
N ASP A 709 -22.41 7.05 0.28
CA ASP A 709 -21.81 8.14 -0.49
C ASP A 709 -22.57 8.34 -1.81
N PRO A 710 -23.23 9.49 -2.03
CA PRO A 710 -23.90 9.78 -3.30
C PRO A 710 -22.93 9.88 -4.49
N SER A 711 -21.63 10.09 -4.29
CA SER A 711 -20.61 10.03 -5.36
C SER A 711 -20.23 8.61 -5.78
N ALA A 712 -20.60 7.59 -5.01
CA ALA A 712 -20.23 6.20 -5.28
C ALA A 712 -21.22 5.46 -6.17
N VAL A 713 -22.41 6.03 -6.38
CA VAL A 713 -23.25 5.65 -7.51
C VAL A 713 -22.51 6.09 -8.77
N SER A 714 -22.19 5.14 -9.65
CA SER A 714 -21.27 5.28 -10.80
C SER A 714 -21.19 6.70 -11.38
N ALA A 715 -19.96 7.25 -11.46
CA ALA A 715 -19.64 8.59 -11.95
C ALA A 715 -19.85 8.78 -13.48
N ASN A 716 -20.92 8.22 -14.02
CA ASN A 716 -21.40 8.46 -15.36
C ASN A 716 -22.16 9.78 -15.37
N GLY A 717 -21.54 10.79 -15.97
CA GLY A 717 -22.24 12.01 -16.35
C GLY A 717 -23.44 11.71 -17.26
N ILE A 718 -24.51 12.50 -17.13
CA ILE A 718 -25.66 12.37 -18.04
C ILE A 718 -25.43 13.19 -19.32
N ARG A 719 -25.35 12.51 -20.47
CA ARG A 719 -25.44 13.15 -21.79
C ARG A 719 -26.92 13.45 -22.12
N LEU A 720 -27.40 14.61 -21.67
CA LEU A 720 -28.74 15.13 -21.92
C LEU A 720 -29.13 15.11 -23.41
N PHE A 721 -28.15 15.36 -24.30
CA PHE A 721 -28.34 15.23 -25.74
C PHE A 721 -27.02 14.96 -26.50
N ALA A 722 -26.99 13.88 -27.28
CA ALA A 722 -25.98 13.58 -28.29
C ALA A 722 -26.60 12.66 -29.36
N ASP A 723 -26.78 13.14 -30.59
CA ASP A 723 -27.66 12.58 -31.66
C ASP A 723 -29.17 12.45 -31.32
N VAL A 724 -29.49 12.15 -30.07
CA VAL A 724 -30.80 11.95 -29.48
C VAL A 724 -30.79 12.50 -28.03
N ALA A 725 -31.97 12.81 -27.49
CA ALA A 725 -32.10 13.16 -26.07
C ALA A 725 -31.94 11.91 -25.18
N ALA A 726 -31.46 12.09 -23.96
CA ALA A 726 -31.40 11.02 -22.95
C ALA A 726 -32.78 10.41 -22.66
N ASP A 727 -32.81 9.16 -22.22
CA ASP A 727 -34.04 8.53 -21.71
C ASP A 727 -34.57 9.35 -20.51
N GLY A 728 -35.86 9.68 -20.54
CA GLY A 728 -36.49 10.56 -19.55
C GLY A 728 -36.23 12.05 -19.74
N TRP A 729 -35.59 12.48 -20.83
CA TRP A 729 -35.37 13.89 -21.16
C TRP A 729 -35.90 14.27 -22.55
N SER A 730 -36.34 15.52 -22.69
CA SER A 730 -36.94 16.04 -23.92
C SER A 730 -36.38 17.41 -24.32
N ILE A 731 -36.19 17.63 -25.63
CA ILE A 731 -35.97 18.98 -26.18
C ILE A 731 -37.27 19.80 -26.06
N TRP A 732 -37.18 20.97 -25.45
CA TRP A 732 -38.35 21.65 -24.89
C TRP A 732 -38.37 23.17 -25.12
N ASP A 733 -39.58 23.72 -25.24
CA ASP A 733 -39.90 25.15 -25.27
C ASP A 733 -40.85 25.45 -24.10
N CYS A 734 -40.41 26.31 -23.18
CA CYS A 734 -41.17 26.67 -21.98
C CYS A 734 -42.56 27.23 -22.29
N CYS A 735 -42.61 28.23 -23.16
CA CYS A 735 -43.70 29.19 -23.12
C CYS A 735 -43.96 29.93 -24.45
N GLY A 736 -43.18 29.64 -25.51
CA GLY A 736 -43.39 30.17 -26.85
C GLY A 736 -44.40 29.37 -27.68
N GLY A 737 -44.60 28.10 -27.34
CA GLY A 737 -45.51 27.20 -28.06
C GLY A 737 -44.99 26.78 -29.43
N SER A 738 -43.69 26.90 -29.67
CA SER A 738 -42.98 26.27 -30.77
C SER A 738 -42.63 24.82 -30.43
N THR A 739 -42.02 24.10 -31.36
CA THR A 739 -41.57 22.72 -31.14
C THR A 739 -40.13 22.64 -31.64
N PRO A 740 -39.14 22.49 -30.74
CA PRO A 740 -37.77 22.19 -31.11
C PRO A 740 -37.70 20.93 -31.99
N THR A 741 -36.71 20.86 -32.88
CA THR A 741 -36.53 19.72 -33.80
C THR A 741 -35.13 19.15 -33.70
N VAL A 742 -35.01 17.84 -33.88
CA VAL A 742 -33.72 17.21 -34.17
C VAL A 742 -33.47 17.32 -35.67
N GLU A 743 -32.33 17.89 -36.05
CA GLU A 743 -31.93 18.10 -37.45
C GLU A 743 -30.52 17.55 -37.68
N THR A 744 -30.20 17.09 -38.88
CA THR A 744 -28.79 16.80 -39.24
C THR A 744 -28.05 18.11 -39.47
N ASP A 745 -26.85 18.29 -38.91
CA ASP A 745 -26.03 19.48 -39.20
C ASP A 745 -25.38 19.41 -40.60
N GLU A 746 -24.78 20.52 -41.04
CA GLU A 746 -24.00 20.56 -42.29
C GLU A 746 -22.56 20.07 -42.09
N ASP A 747 -22.12 19.95 -40.83
CA ASP A 747 -20.87 19.32 -40.43
C ASP A 747 -21.12 17.83 -40.15
N ASP A 748 -20.60 16.96 -41.02
CA ASP A 748 -20.77 15.50 -40.92
C ASP A 748 -20.21 14.92 -39.59
N SER A 749 -19.37 15.67 -38.86
CA SER A 749 -18.84 15.28 -37.54
C SER A 749 -19.79 15.53 -36.36
N LYS A 750 -20.94 16.18 -36.60
CA LYS A 750 -21.91 16.58 -35.56
C LYS A 750 -23.27 15.87 -35.67
N GLY A 751 -23.38 14.88 -36.56
CA GLY A 751 -24.56 14.01 -36.64
C GLY A 751 -25.90 14.76 -36.63
N ALA A 752 -26.75 14.40 -35.68
CA ALA A 752 -28.06 14.97 -35.41
C ALA A 752 -28.02 15.88 -34.17
N VAL A 753 -28.54 17.11 -34.31
CA VAL A 753 -28.40 18.18 -33.32
C VAL A 753 -29.75 18.76 -32.92
N ALA A 754 -29.86 19.21 -31.68
CA ALA A 754 -31.06 19.86 -31.14
C ALA A 754 -31.18 21.30 -31.68
N GLN A 755 -32.17 21.56 -32.54
CA GLN A 755 -32.40 22.87 -33.14
C GLN A 755 -33.53 23.64 -32.46
N PHE A 756 -33.22 24.86 -32.06
CA PHE A 756 -34.10 25.79 -31.35
C PHE A 756 -34.35 27.05 -32.20
N ILE A 757 -35.60 27.52 -32.24
CA ILE A 757 -36.05 28.63 -33.11
C ILE A 757 -36.89 29.62 -32.32
N ILE A 758 -36.33 30.78 -31.98
CA ILE A 758 -37.05 31.82 -31.22
C ILE A 758 -37.68 32.81 -32.21
N GLY A 759 -39.01 32.84 -32.22
CA GLY A 759 -39.81 33.76 -33.02
C GLY A 759 -40.26 35.01 -32.25
N ALA A 760 -41.26 35.71 -32.79
CA ALA A 760 -41.77 36.96 -32.23
C ALA A 760 -42.56 36.83 -30.92
N GLN A 761 -42.66 35.63 -30.34
CA GLN A 761 -43.08 35.43 -28.94
C GLN A 761 -41.83 35.07 -28.14
N PRO A 762 -41.48 35.85 -27.10
CA PRO A 762 -40.36 35.54 -26.22
C PRO A 762 -40.56 34.18 -25.54
N THR A 763 -39.49 33.39 -25.49
CA THR A 763 -39.44 32.12 -24.77
C THR A 763 -38.00 31.76 -24.41
N VAL A 764 -37.85 30.70 -23.62
CA VAL A 764 -36.61 30.00 -23.28
C VAL A 764 -36.73 28.53 -23.70
N MET A 765 -35.63 27.92 -24.12
CA MET A 765 -35.60 26.56 -24.64
C MET A 765 -34.34 25.82 -24.20
N GLY A 766 -34.41 24.48 -24.23
CA GLY A 766 -33.31 23.59 -23.91
C GLY A 766 -33.80 22.17 -23.67
N PHE A 767 -33.37 21.56 -22.58
CA PHE A 767 -33.66 20.18 -22.19
C PHE A 767 -34.43 20.18 -20.86
N LEU A 768 -35.50 19.38 -20.81
CA LEU A 768 -36.36 19.21 -19.64
C LEU A 768 -36.50 17.72 -19.35
N ALA A 769 -36.34 17.34 -18.08
CA ALA A 769 -36.63 15.99 -17.60
C ALA A 769 -38.15 15.74 -17.50
N ASP A 770 -38.56 14.48 -17.70
CA ASP A 770 -39.94 14.04 -17.54
C ASP A 770 -40.41 14.09 -16.06
N GLU A 771 -41.72 13.97 -15.82
CA GLU A 771 -42.29 14.05 -14.46
C GLU A 771 -41.73 12.94 -13.55
N GLY A 772 -41.06 13.34 -12.48
CA GLY A 772 -40.37 12.42 -11.55
C GLY A 772 -38.93 12.08 -11.93
N VAL A 773 -38.38 12.67 -13.00
CA VAL A 773 -36.98 12.52 -13.40
C VAL A 773 -36.19 13.77 -13.03
N PHE A 774 -35.03 13.57 -12.41
CA PHE A 774 -34.03 14.59 -12.11
C PHE A 774 -32.63 13.94 -12.19
N TYR A 775 -31.58 14.75 -12.09
CA TYR A 775 -30.20 14.28 -12.05
C TYR A 775 -29.48 14.85 -10.83
N ASP A 776 -28.95 13.95 -10.01
CA ASP A 776 -28.07 14.29 -8.90
C ASP A 776 -26.62 14.40 -9.41
N ALA A 777 -26.08 15.61 -9.36
CA ALA A 777 -24.70 15.94 -9.69
C ALA A 777 -23.87 16.31 -8.45
N SER A 778 -24.41 16.11 -7.23
CA SER A 778 -23.71 16.39 -5.97
C SER A 778 -22.42 15.59 -5.82
N GLY A 779 -22.42 14.35 -6.32
CA GLY A 779 -21.30 13.42 -6.25
C GLY A 779 -20.00 13.88 -6.92
N PHE A 780 -20.03 14.92 -7.75
CA PHE A 780 -18.83 15.46 -8.39
C PHE A 780 -18.81 17.00 -8.39
N LEU A 781 -19.35 17.65 -7.35
CA LEU A 781 -19.37 19.11 -7.16
C LEU A 781 -18.04 19.82 -7.46
N SER A 782 -16.92 19.28 -6.98
CA SER A 782 -15.59 19.90 -7.05
C SER A 782 -14.85 19.65 -8.38
N THR A 783 -15.22 18.59 -9.10
CA THR A 783 -14.62 18.18 -10.38
C THR A 783 -15.61 18.29 -11.54
N GLY A 784 -16.82 18.78 -11.31
CA GLY A 784 -17.92 18.66 -12.25
C GLY A 784 -18.13 19.85 -13.15
N VAL A 785 -18.67 19.57 -14.33
CA VAL A 785 -19.04 20.55 -15.34
C VAL A 785 -20.41 20.26 -15.95
N VAL A 786 -21.09 21.34 -16.31
CA VAL A 786 -22.15 21.35 -17.32
C VAL A 786 -21.52 21.84 -18.61
N ARG A 787 -21.56 21.02 -19.66
CA ARG A 787 -20.90 21.29 -20.95
C ARG A 787 -21.90 21.13 -22.09
N PHE A 788 -21.77 21.96 -23.13
CA PHE A 788 -22.48 21.78 -24.39
C PHE A 788 -21.76 22.48 -25.54
N ASP A 789 -21.88 21.93 -26.75
CA ASP A 789 -21.52 22.61 -27.99
C ASP A 789 -22.71 23.38 -28.52
N MET A 790 -22.48 24.61 -29.01
CA MET A 790 -23.52 25.46 -29.57
C MET A 790 -23.09 26.13 -30.87
N LYS A 791 -24.01 26.21 -31.84
CA LYS A 791 -23.85 26.92 -33.12
C LYS A 791 -25.03 27.84 -33.41
N VAL A 792 -24.75 29.14 -33.58
CA VAL A 792 -25.77 30.11 -34.00
C VAL A 792 -25.92 30.07 -35.53
N VAL A 793 -27.10 29.68 -36.01
CA VAL A 793 -27.46 29.59 -37.44
C VAL A 793 -28.04 30.91 -37.95
N SER A 794 -28.82 31.60 -37.11
CA SER A 794 -29.37 32.93 -37.37
C SER A 794 -29.25 33.77 -36.10
N ASN A 795 -28.70 34.97 -36.21
CA ASN A 795 -28.62 35.91 -35.10
C ASN A 795 -30.02 36.43 -34.71
N PRO A 796 -30.24 36.75 -33.42
CA PRO A 796 -31.39 37.55 -33.01
C PRO A 796 -31.48 38.86 -33.78
N SER A 797 -32.71 39.36 -33.99
CA SER A 797 -32.96 40.67 -34.62
C SER A 797 -32.43 41.85 -33.80
N SER A 798 -32.21 41.65 -32.49
CA SER A 798 -31.46 42.55 -31.62
C SER A 798 -29.95 42.26 -31.73
N PRO A 799 -29.13 43.17 -32.29
CA PRO A 799 -27.69 42.93 -32.48
C PRO A 799 -26.88 42.94 -31.17
N ASP A 800 -27.47 43.49 -30.09
CA ASP A 800 -26.87 43.58 -28.76
C ASP A 800 -27.47 42.53 -27.79
N ALA A 801 -28.05 41.45 -28.31
CA ALA A 801 -28.63 40.37 -27.51
C ALA A 801 -27.54 39.59 -26.75
N VAL A 802 -27.57 39.65 -25.42
CA VAL A 802 -26.73 38.83 -24.54
C VAL A 802 -27.29 37.41 -24.53
N TRP A 803 -26.44 36.41 -24.73
CA TRP A 803 -26.83 35.00 -24.60
C TRP A 803 -26.65 34.51 -23.17
N LYS A 804 -27.62 33.72 -22.71
CA LYS A 804 -27.77 33.21 -21.36
C LYS A 804 -27.67 31.70 -21.34
N PHE A 805 -27.04 31.20 -20.29
CA PHE A 805 -27.19 29.84 -19.79
C PHE A 805 -28.05 29.90 -18.53
N LYS A 806 -29.00 28.97 -18.38
CA LYS A 806 -29.83 28.83 -17.18
C LYS A 806 -30.03 27.36 -16.85
N ILE A 807 -29.99 27.04 -15.57
CA ILE A 807 -30.16 25.69 -15.03
C ILE A 807 -31.05 25.76 -13.79
N GLU A 808 -31.93 24.77 -13.61
CA GLU A 808 -32.97 24.76 -12.58
C GLU A 808 -33.08 23.38 -11.92
N SER A 809 -33.47 23.38 -10.64
CA SER A 809 -33.89 22.15 -9.93
C SER A 809 -35.41 21.95 -10.01
N THR A 810 -35.91 20.79 -9.59
CA THR A 810 -37.31 20.38 -9.79
C THR A 810 -38.31 21.43 -9.32
N GLY A 811 -39.28 21.71 -10.19
CA GLY A 811 -40.29 22.75 -9.98
C GLY A 811 -39.75 24.19 -9.96
N ALA A 812 -38.50 24.41 -10.39
CA ALA A 812 -37.74 25.65 -10.24
C ALA A 812 -37.57 26.08 -8.77
N ALA A 813 -37.38 25.13 -7.86
CA ALA A 813 -37.13 25.39 -6.44
C ALA A 813 -35.83 26.20 -6.24
N THR A 814 -34.79 25.84 -6.98
CA THR A 814 -33.57 26.66 -7.17
C THR A 814 -33.32 26.89 -8.66
N ALA A 815 -32.60 27.97 -8.99
CA ALA A 815 -32.24 28.29 -10.37
C ALA A 815 -31.05 29.26 -10.44
N VAL A 816 -30.15 29.03 -11.39
CA VAL A 816 -29.00 29.90 -11.68
C VAL A 816 -29.03 30.34 -13.14
N GLU A 817 -28.81 31.63 -13.40
CA GLU A 817 -28.75 32.22 -14.75
C GLU A 817 -27.45 33.02 -14.90
N LEU A 818 -26.64 32.68 -15.91
CA LEU A 818 -25.33 33.26 -16.22
C LEU A 818 -25.28 33.76 -17.67
N ASP A 819 -24.35 34.68 -17.99
CA ASP A 819 -24.05 34.99 -19.40
C ASP A 819 -23.23 33.85 -20.01
N LEU A 820 -23.36 33.57 -21.32
CA LEU A 820 -22.50 32.56 -21.98
C LEU A 820 -21.00 32.91 -21.90
N THR A 821 -20.67 34.19 -21.70
CA THR A 821 -19.28 34.64 -21.47
C THR A 821 -18.77 34.39 -20.05
N ASP A 822 -19.61 33.88 -19.15
CA ASP A 822 -19.22 33.43 -17.81
C ASP A 822 -18.78 31.94 -17.81
N SER A 823 -18.74 31.29 -18.98
CA SER A 823 -18.16 29.95 -19.17
C SER A 823 -16.63 29.98 -19.08
N VAL A 824 -16.01 28.82 -18.90
CA VAL A 824 -14.54 28.65 -18.82
C VAL A 824 -13.82 29.21 -20.06
N GLU A 825 -14.43 29.06 -21.24
CA GLU A 825 -13.92 29.56 -22.51
C GLU A 825 -14.04 31.09 -22.64
N GLY A 826 -15.01 31.71 -21.95
CA GLY A 826 -15.22 33.16 -21.93
C GLY A 826 -15.58 33.79 -23.29
N VAL A 827 -16.10 33.00 -24.23
CA VAL A 827 -16.35 33.43 -25.62
C VAL A 827 -17.78 33.90 -25.86
N THR A 828 -17.96 34.81 -26.82
CA THR A 828 -19.29 35.16 -27.35
C THR A 828 -19.65 34.27 -28.53
N PRO A 829 -20.94 33.91 -28.73
CA PRO A 829 -21.37 33.15 -29.91
C PRO A 829 -21.05 33.82 -31.25
N VAL A 830 -20.52 33.05 -32.20
CA VAL A 830 -20.14 33.46 -33.55
C VAL A 830 -21.05 32.79 -34.58
N LEU A 831 -21.65 33.60 -35.45
CA LEU A 831 -22.57 33.13 -36.50
C LEU A 831 -21.91 32.07 -37.40
N GLY A 832 -22.49 30.88 -37.44
CA GLY A 832 -22.08 29.75 -38.28
C GLY A 832 -20.94 28.89 -37.72
N GLN A 833 -20.44 29.16 -36.52
CA GLN A 833 -19.38 28.37 -35.88
C GLN A 833 -19.94 27.55 -34.71
N TRP A 834 -19.42 26.33 -34.54
CA TRP A 834 -19.57 25.56 -33.30
C TRP A 834 -18.58 26.09 -32.25
N GLN A 835 -19.05 26.26 -31.02
CA GLN A 835 -18.26 26.66 -29.86
C GLN A 835 -18.75 25.88 -28.64
N THR A 836 -17.82 25.37 -27.84
CA THR A 836 -18.09 24.71 -26.55
C THR A 836 -18.27 25.76 -25.47
N TYR A 837 -19.18 25.49 -24.52
CA TYR A 837 -19.41 26.29 -23.32
C TYR A 837 -19.43 25.37 -22.11
N THR A 838 -18.51 25.62 -21.16
CA THR A 838 -18.34 24.82 -19.95
C THR A 838 -18.57 25.68 -18.71
N PHE A 839 -19.41 25.22 -17.77
CA PHE A 839 -19.65 25.85 -16.47
C PHE A 839 -19.38 24.84 -15.35
N THR A 840 -18.62 25.19 -14.31
CA THR A 840 -18.34 24.22 -13.23
C THR A 840 -19.53 24.06 -12.29
N LEU A 841 -19.76 22.85 -11.77
CA LEU A 841 -20.78 22.62 -10.75
C LEU A 841 -20.50 23.43 -9.48
N GLU A 842 -19.23 23.60 -9.10
CA GLU A 842 -18.83 24.52 -8.03
C GLU A 842 -19.33 25.96 -8.27
N GLN A 843 -19.23 26.50 -9.49
CA GLN A 843 -19.72 27.84 -9.82
C GLN A 843 -21.25 27.94 -9.70
N LEU A 844 -21.97 26.89 -10.09
CA LEU A 844 -23.43 26.84 -10.06
C LEU A 844 -23.97 26.65 -8.64
N PHE A 845 -23.37 25.74 -7.87
CA PHE A 845 -23.66 25.53 -6.45
C PHE A 845 -23.40 26.80 -5.62
N ASN A 846 -22.25 27.45 -5.81
CA ASN A 846 -21.94 28.73 -5.16
C ASN A 846 -22.86 29.88 -5.58
N ALA A 847 -23.49 29.79 -6.76
CA ALA A 847 -24.53 30.71 -7.20
C ALA A 847 -25.93 30.39 -6.64
N GLY A 848 -26.09 29.27 -5.93
CA GLY A 848 -27.32 28.87 -5.24
C GLY A 848 -28.18 27.84 -5.97
N LEU A 849 -27.60 27.06 -6.90
CA LEU A 849 -28.25 25.89 -7.49
C LEU A 849 -28.21 24.70 -6.50
N ASP A 850 -29.35 24.04 -6.34
CA ASP A 850 -29.40 22.67 -5.82
C ASP A 850 -28.95 21.71 -6.92
N ILE A 851 -27.74 21.17 -6.76
CA ILE A 851 -27.15 20.26 -7.73
C ILE A 851 -27.56 18.80 -7.52
N SER A 852 -28.29 18.45 -6.45
CA SER A 852 -28.83 17.10 -6.25
C SER A 852 -30.14 16.82 -6.99
N ASP A 853 -30.77 17.87 -7.56
CA ASP A 853 -32.12 17.81 -8.12
C ASP A 853 -32.20 18.50 -9.50
N ILE A 854 -31.16 18.40 -10.33
CA ILE A 854 -31.11 19.13 -11.62
C ILE A 854 -32.11 18.51 -12.61
N ASN A 855 -33.08 19.30 -13.08
CA ASN A 855 -34.12 18.79 -13.99
C ASN A 855 -34.39 19.66 -15.23
N VAL A 856 -33.79 20.86 -15.34
CA VAL A 856 -33.86 21.70 -16.54
C VAL A 856 -32.51 22.33 -16.88
N LEU A 857 -32.11 22.26 -18.16
CA LEU A 857 -31.01 23.03 -18.74
C LEU A 857 -31.53 23.88 -19.91
N MET A 858 -31.18 25.16 -19.94
CA MET A 858 -31.64 26.11 -20.97
C MET A 858 -30.53 27.02 -21.48
N VAL A 859 -30.58 27.33 -22.77
CA VAL A 859 -29.67 28.27 -23.44
C VAL A 859 -30.50 29.17 -24.35
N PHE A 860 -30.41 30.50 -24.22
CA PHE A 860 -31.27 31.43 -24.96
C PHE A 860 -30.71 32.86 -25.01
N PRO A 861 -31.06 33.69 -26.00
CA PRO A 861 -30.84 35.14 -25.95
C PRO A 861 -31.76 35.77 -24.89
N ALA A 862 -31.22 36.70 -24.10
CA ALA A 862 -31.89 37.34 -22.96
C ALA A 862 -33.34 37.76 -23.26
N TRP A 863 -34.23 37.54 -22.27
CA TRP A 863 -35.68 37.56 -22.46
C TRP A 863 -36.20 38.74 -23.30
N GLY A 864 -36.90 38.42 -24.39
CA GLY A 864 -37.48 39.41 -25.30
C GLY A 864 -36.53 39.99 -26.35
N THR A 865 -35.26 39.57 -26.40
CA THR A 865 -34.29 39.98 -27.43
C THR A 865 -34.09 38.96 -28.55
N GLY A 866 -34.58 37.72 -28.37
CA GLY A 866 -34.30 36.57 -29.23
C GLY A 866 -35.06 36.44 -30.55
N ASP A 867 -35.98 37.35 -30.91
CA ASP A 867 -36.80 37.21 -32.14
C ASP A 867 -35.94 37.09 -33.40
N GLY A 868 -36.05 35.97 -34.11
CA GLY A 868 -35.27 35.63 -35.31
C GLY A 868 -34.03 34.78 -35.04
N ALA A 869 -33.74 34.42 -33.79
CA ALA A 869 -32.64 33.54 -33.43
C ALA A 869 -32.92 32.09 -33.84
N VAL A 870 -31.93 31.46 -34.47
CA VAL A 870 -31.90 30.02 -34.71
C VAL A 870 -30.55 29.51 -34.27
N TYR A 871 -30.53 28.49 -33.43
CA TYR A 871 -29.31 27.89 -32.89
C TYR A 871 -29.47 26.39 -32.76
N ARG A 872 -28.34 25.71 -32.71
CA ARG A 872 -28.20 24.26 -32.56
C ARG A 872 -27.35 23.98 -31.35
N ILE A 873 -27.69 22.93 -30.61
CA ILE A 873 -26.94 22.41 -29.47
C ILE A 873 -26.68 20.92 -29.72
N ASP A 874 -25.49 20.49 -29.32
CA ASP A 874 -25.02 19.11 -29.40
C ASP A 874 -24.07 18.85 -28.21
N ASN A 875 -23.76 17.57 -27.93
CA ASN A 875 -22.91 17.16 -26.80
C ASN A 875 -23.30 17.84 -25.46
N ALA A 876 -24.60 17.94 -25.17
CA ALA A 876 -25.08 18.57 -23.94
C ALA A 876 -25.05 17.57 -22.79
N GLU A 877 -24.27 17.85 -21.75
CA GLU A 877 -24.03 16.91 -20.65
C GLU A 877 -23.76 17.58 -19.30
N ILE A 878 -23.91 16.80 -18.24
CA ILE A 878 -23.47 17.10 -16.87
C ILE A 878 -22.53 15.96 -16.49
N ALA A 879 -21.23 16.23 -16.31
CA ALA A 879 -20.20 15.20 -16.16
C ALA A 879 -19.03 15.65 -15.28
N ALA A 880 -18.19 14.72 -14.83
CA ALA A 880 -16.86 15.03 -14.31
C ALA A 880 -15.96 15.62 -15.42
N GLN A 881 -15.00 16.48 -15.03
CA GLN A 881 -14.15 17.29 -15.91
C GLN A 881 -12.90 16.56 -16.42
#